data_AF-A0A8H5G9Y5-F1
#
_entry.id   AF-A0A8H5G9Y5-F1
#
_cell.length_a   1.000
_cell.length_b   1.000
_cell.length_c   1.000
_cell.angle_alpha   90.00
_cell.angle_beta   90.00
_cell.angle_gamma   90.00
#
_symmetry.space_group_name_H-M   'P 1'
#
loop_
_entity.id
_entity.type
_entity.pdbx_description
1 polymer ?
#
loop_
_entity_poly.entity_id
_entity_poly.type
_entity_poly.pdbx_seq_one_letter_code
_entity_poly.pdbx_strand_id
1 'polypeptide(L)'
;MMWSSLVLTTLLTLSFNHHVSATSSNSRVRRNANKLKARAAVTNILNQDSSIKSSYDFVIVGGGLAGLAVASRLSEDSNTTVLVVEAGQSGDDVKTQINTPADTYYDSLTGTEYDYSYSTASQSNLNNRECKWPRGKVLGGSSAINGMYMVRPNQLEIDAWASIASSSSDSSSSSWAWNSFYSAMKKAETFDAPSDDVAKTAGIVYNEGSYGNSGPIHWGYPGYTFPVLADWSPTLSTLGVPLNSDPTSGNNTGSFIANSAIRKSDWTRSYSRSAYIDSVQQSRTNLDILAGATVTSIVWDSSADSDGNLKATGVQYAFSSGGAKKTVKANKEVILAGGTIGSAQVLMVSGVGPKDVLDGAGVSVKIELPGVGQRLQDHLSASTSYSTTITTAGKIHNQASSNSNFANTASTPEFMSYVNSATAYVPLSALVDASSASSLISEAQSSMEDHANTFKSGGYKGDGNGQVDDTVVEGYKQVYKTITDKMFGSGAGQVELLIALTQEGVIVLQAALQHPLSMGRMYITSASAFDAPVLDPAYLSHPTDLTILRSGFQLLSKLATTAPLSSSMGDATFGPASNSDNDWNTFIQANAGTEYHPTGSCAMMPRSLGGVVDETLKVYGTQNVRVVDASVYPFELASHLGAPTYGVAEIGAQLIRQQYNVGAVNHGNGTGNGTDNGSSASATAFFLTLTSSTSPISSFLSSLTVHVIIMRFFTVVSALAAAGFAAAQEAARFGSVQADPCNFNGGDKVTLTYNATTAIAAGNVPESVSIWIQGTFDDTGNPTPFFRLANSDSFPQGQTIFTADVTVPEQLKDFGVSHWGATAFIIFTKDGLTEFGGISNGCAQ
;
A
#
# COMPACT_ATOMS: atom_id res chain seq x y z
N MET A 1 20.26 -10.92 43.55
CA MET A 1 21.03 -10.57 44.76
C MET A 1 21.51 -9.13 44.59
N MET A 2 20.76 -8.13 45.09
CA MET A 2 20.95 -7.44 46.39
C MET A 2 22.22 -6.55 46.33
N TRP A 3 22.23 -5.20 46.31
CA TRP A 3 21.60 -4.12 47.11
C TRP A 3 21.57 -2.80 46.26
N SER A 4 20.51 -1.96 46.19
CA SER A 4 20.00 -0.92 47.16
C SER A 4 20.98 0.27 47.35
N SER A 5 20.68 1.58 47.22
CA SER A 5 19.47 2.36 47.56
C SER A 5 19.45 3.79 46.98
N LEU A 6 18.21 4.32 46.88
CA LEU A 6 17.70 5.69 46.71
C LEU A 6 18.24 6.75 47.70
N VAL A 7 18.35 8.03 47.28
CA VAL A 7 17.96 9.25 48.06
C VAL A 7 17.49 10.37 47.11
N LEU A 8 16.41 11.04 47.52
CA LEU A 8 15.62 12.07 46.84
C LEU A 8 15.97 13.50 47.34
N THR A 9 15.51 14.51 46.59
CA THR A 9 14.97 15.85 46.99
C THR A 9 15.83 17.16 46.96
N THR A 10 15.42 18.05 46.01
CA THR A 10 15.13 19.52 46.08
C THR A 10 16.21 20.62 46.27
N LEU A 11 16.31 21.58 45.33
CA LEU A 11 15.76 22.98 45.36
C LEU A 11 16.53 24.04 44.50
N LEU A 12 15.74 24.78 43.71
CA LEU A 12 15.75 26.22 43.34
C LEU A 12 16.90 26.93 42.54
N THR A 13 16.52 27.36 41.33
CA THR A 13 16.72 28.65 40.62
C THR A 13 17.81 29.65 41.05
N LEU A 14 18.59 30.13 40.06
CA LEU A 14 19.11 31.50 40.03
C LEU A 14 19.28 32.00 38.58
N SER A 15 18.50 33.02 38.27
CA SER A 15 18.47 33.82 37.04
C SER A 15 19.48 34.97 37.12
N PHE A 16 20.17 35.27 36.01
CA PHE A 16 20.94 36.50 35.85
C PHE A 16 20.47 37.26 34.61
N ASN A 17 19.87 38.43 34.87
CA ASN A 17 19.60 39.48 33.91
C ASN A 17 20.89 40.26 33.57
N HIS A 18 21.05 40.67 32.33
CA HIS A 18 21.83 41.86 31.96
C HIS A 18 20.95 42.83 31.17
N HIS A 19 20.79 44.03 31.74
CA HIS A 19 20.18 45.20 31.15
C HIS A 19 21.23 45.98 30.35
N VAL A 20 20.92 46.33 29.10
CA VAL A 20 21.50 47.51 28.43
C VAL A 20 20.35 48.30 27.81
N SER A 21 20.33 49.60 28.10
CA SER A 21 19.28 50.56 27.76
C SER A 21 19.56 51.31 26.45
N ALA A 22 18.57 51.27 25.55
CA ALA A 22 18.00 52.32 24.69
C ALA A 22 18.91 53.28 23.88
N THR A 23 18.65 53.39 22.55
CA THR A 23 17.74 54.41 21.96
C THR A 23 17.77 54.42 20.41
N SER A 24 16.62 54.81 19.83
CA SER A 24 16.33 55.18 18.43
C SER A 24 15.85 54.08 17.44
N SER A 25 14.52 54.03 17.22
CA SER A 25 13.89 53.81 15.88
C SER A 25 12.35 53.69 15.91
N ASN A 26 11.64 54.57 16.63
CA ASN A 26 10.17 54.48 16.78
C ASN A 26 9.33 54.90 15.54
N SER A 27 9.94 55.17 14.38
CA SER A 27 9.20 55.54 13.15
C SER A 27 9.22 54.49 12.04
N ARG A 28 10.13 53.50 12.07
CA ARG A 28 10.15 52.36 11.14
C ARG A 28 9.23 51.22 11.55
N VAL A 29 9.01 51.04 12.86
CA VAL A 29 8.18 49.94 13.40
C VAL A 29 6.70 50.10 13.04
N ARG A 30 6.15 51.32 13.01
CA ARG A 30 4.73 51.55 12.65
C ARG A 30 4.41 51.35 11.17
N ARG A 31 5.34 51.65 10.25
CA ARG A 31 5.16 51.40 8.81
C ARG A 31 5.33 49.92 8.44
N ASN A 32 6.14 49.18 9.20
CA ASN A 32 6.24 47.73 9.06
C ASN A 32 5.04 46.98 9.66
N ALA A 33 4.45 47.48 10.76
CA ALA A 33 3.25 46.86 11.36
C ALA A 33 2.03 46.87 10.42
N ASN A 34 1.85 47.93 9.62
CA ASN A 34 0.73 47.99 8.67
C ASN A 34 1.01 47.21 7.36
N LYS A 35 2.28 47.03 6.95
CA LYS A 35 2.64 46.12 5.85
C LYS A 35 2.66 44.63 6.27
N LEU A 36 2.90 44.34 7.55
CA LEU A 36 2.75 43.00 8.14
C LEU A 36 1.27 42.65 8.35
N LYS A 37 0.43 43.60 8.77
CA LYS A 37 -1.02 43.39 8.86
C LYS A 37 -1.73 43.29 7.50
N ALA A 38 -1.19 43.92 6.45
CA ALA A 38 -1.69 43.79 5.09
C ALA A 38 -1.13 42.57 4.32
N ARG A 39 -0.30 41.73 4.97
CA ARG A 39 0.11 40.41 4.46
C ARG A 39 -0.61 39.24 5.17
N ALA A 40 -1.57 39.54 6.05
CA ALA A 40 -2.25 38.55 6.89
C ALA A 40 -3.68 38.21 6.41
N ALA A 41 -3.93 38.22 5.10
CA ALA A 41 -5.25 37.92 4.53
C ALA A 41 -5.13 37.04 3.28
N VAL A 42 -4.59 35.83 3.46
CA VAL A 42 -4.65 34.67 2.57
C VAL A 42 -4.44 33.46 3.49
N THR A 43 -5.50 32.72 3.86
CA THR A 43 -5.48 31.81 5.02
C THR A 43 -4.65 30.55 4.76
N ASN A 44 -4.10 29.83 5.75
CA ASN A 44 -3.30 30.11 6.95
C ASN A 44 -3.16 28.73 7.60
N ILE A 45 -1.96 28.21 7.87
CA ILE A 45 -1.87 27.13 8.88
C ILE A 45 -2.24 27.79 10.20
N LEU A 46 -3.39 27.40 10.76
CA LEU A 46 -3.99 28.04 11.91
C LEU A 46 -3.62 27.27 13.17
N ASN A 47 -3.13 28.00 14.17
CA ASN A 47 -2.91 27.49 15.52
C ASN A 47 -4.03 27.93 16.48
N GLN A 48 -5.08 28.56 15.96
CA GLN A 48 -6.22 29.08 16.73
C GLN A 48 -7.53 28.84 15.99
N ASP A 49 -8.60 28.56 16.72
CA ASP A 49 -9.91 28.24 16.16
C ASP A 49 -10.66 29.48 15.62
N SER A 50 -10.48 30.68 16.19
CA SER A 50 -11.24 31.88 15.77
C SER A 50 -11.05 32.31 14.30
N SER A 51 -10.19 31.61 13.58
CA SER A 51 -9.84 31.81 12.18
C SER A 51 -10.43 30.77 11.22
N ILE A 52 -11.07 29.69 11.70
CA ILE A 52 -11.81 28.76 10.84
C ILE A 52 -13.28 29.17 10.70
N LYS A 53 -13.93 28.76 9.61
CA LYS A 53 -15.36 28.95 9.36
C LYS A 53 -16.18 28.01 10.25
N SER A 54 -17.45 28.35 10.48
CA SER A 54 -18.36 27.48 11.24
C SER A 54 -18.73 26.17 10.52
N SER A 55 -18.53 26.11 9.19
CA SER A 55 -18.90 24.97 8.34
C SER A 55 -18.04 24.90 7.09
N TYR A 56 -17.77 23.68 6.63
CA TYR A 56 -17.05 23.35 5.39
C TYR A 56 -17.82 22.28 4.62
N ASP A 57 -17.57 22.14 3.33
CA ASP A 57 -18.10 21.00 2.56
C ASP A 57 -17.48 19.70 3.04
N PHE A 58 -16.17 19.68 3.18
CA PHE A 58 -15.41 18.52 3.63
C PHE A 58 -14.61 18.85 4.89
N VAL A 59 -14.72 17.99 5.90
CA VAL A 59 -13.86 18.05 7.09
C VAL A 59 -13.02 16.78 7.14
N ILE A 60 -11.70 16.94 7.07
CA ILE A 60 -10.70 15.88 7.11
C ILE A 60 -10.10 15.80 8.52
N VAL A 61 -10.16 14.62 9.10
CA VAL A 61 -9.66 14.31 10.45
C VAL A 61 -8.28 13.69 10.33
N GLY A 62 -7.23 14.48 10.57
CA GLY A 62 -5.83 14.11 10.39
C GLY A 62 -5.20 14.77 9.16
N GLY A 63 -4.21 15.63 9.39
CA GLY A 63 -3.34 16.22 8.39
C GLY A 63 -2.10 15.36 8.15
N GLY A 64 -2.27 14.04 8.08
CA GLY A 64 -1.22 13.07 7.82
C GLY A 64 -0.92 12.86 6.34
N LEU A 65 -0.27 11.74 6.02
CA LEU A 65 0.14 11.37 4.66
C LEU A 65 -1.05 11.42 3.69
N ALA A 66 -2.10 10.65 3.94
CA ALA A 66 -3.28 10.61 3.08
C ALA A 66 -4.15 11.87 3.20
N GLY A 67 -4.34 12.36 4.43
CA GLY A 67 -5.25 13.47 4.71
C GLY A 67 -4.92 14.75 3.94
N LEU A 68 -3.64 15.13 3.87
CA LEU A 68 -3.22 16.31 3.11
C LEU A 68 -3.28 16.10 1.60
N ALA A 69 -3.03 14.88 1.12
CA ALA A 69 -3.22 14.55 -0.29
C ALA A 69 -4.68 14.68 -0.70
N VAL A 70 -5.61 14.09 0.06
CA VAL A 70 -7.06 14.23 -0.15
C VAL A 70 -7.48 15.71 -0.07
N ALA A 71 -7.05 16.43 0.95
CA ALA A 71 -7.38 17.84 1.13
C ALA A 71 -6.98 18.69 -0.08
N SER A 72 -5.75 18.47 -0.56
CA SER A 72 -5.23 19.13 -1.74
C SER A 72 -6.08 18.83 -2.96
N ARG A 73 -6.39 17.55 -3.24
CA ARG A 73 -7.20 17.15 -4.40
C ARG A 73 -8.65 17.63 -4.35
N LEU A 74 -9.28 17.70 -3.18
CA LEU A 74 -10.63 18.24 -3.04
C LEU A 74 -10.64 19.76 -3.24
N SER A 75 -9.65 20.46 -2.68
CA SER A 75 -9.52 21.92 -2.79
C SER A 75 -9.19 22.43 -4.19
N GLU A 76 -8.79 21.57 -5.13
CA GLU A 76 -8.66 21.92 -6.55
C GLU A 76 -9.98 22.41 -7.15
N ASP A 77 -11.13 21.96 -6.63
CA ASP A 77 -12.43 22.53 -6.96
C ASP A 77 -12.71 23.75 -6.09
N SER A 78 -12.56 24.94 -6.69
CA SER A 78 -12.80 26.22 -6.03
C SER A 78 -14.23 26.42 -5.51
N ASN A 79 -15.19 25.59 -5.92
CA ASN A 79 -16.58 25.63 -5.43
C ASN A 79 -16.78 24.82 -4.15
N THR A 80 -15.75 24.16 -3.65
CA THR A 80 -15.80 23.37 -2.42
C THR A 80 -14.91 23.99 -1.36
N THR A 81 -15.32 23.85 -0.10
CA THR A 81 -14.55 24.29 1.07
C THR A 81 -14.05 23.09 1.86
N VAL A 82 -12.77 23.09 2.20
CA VAL A 82 -12.10 21.97 2.87
C VAL A 82 -11.45 22.47 4.16
N LEU A 83 -11.68 21.74 5.25
CA LEU A 83 -10.94 21.92 6.51
C LEU A 83 -10.18 20.64 6.84
N VAL A 84 -8.90 20.77 7.17
CA VAL A 84 -8.11 19.72 7.83
C VAL A 84 -7.97 20.05 9.30
N VAL A 85 -8.22 19.07 10.18
CA VAL A 85 -8.00 19.18 11.62
C VAL A 85 -6.89 18.20 12.00
N GLU A 86 -5.73 18.72 12.42
CA GLU A 86 -4.52 17.96 12.75
C GLU A 86 -4.18 18.10 14.24
N ALA A 87 -3.96 16.98 14.91
CA ALA A 87 -3.66 16.94 16.35
C ALA A 87 -2.26 17.46 16.68
N GLY A 88 -1.30 17.23 15.78
CA GLY A 88 0.06 17.72 15.85
C GLY A 88 0.20 19.20 15.52
N GLN A 89 1.32 19.79 15.91
CA GLN A 89 1.68 21.16 15.55
C GLN A 89 1.99 21.28 14.05
N SER A 90 2.16 22.50 13.55
CA SER A 90 2.50 22.73 12.13
C SER A 90 3.83 22.08 11.73
N GLY A 91 4.78 21.97 12.66
CA GLY A 91 6.15 21.51 12.40
C GLY A 91 7.08 22.62 11.88
N ASP A 92 6.65 23.88 11.91
CA ASP A 92 7.50 25.01 11.47
C ASP A 92 8.75 25.18 12.35
N ASP A 93 8.61 24.97 13.67
CA ASP A 93 9.71 25.11 14.64
C ASP A 93 10.80 24.05 14.45
N VAL A 94 10.45 22.91 13.86
CA VAL A 94 11.36 21.77 13.57
C VAL A 94 11.52 21.51 12.07
N LYS A 95 11.20 22.50 11.22
CA LYS A 95 11.18 22.34 9.77
C LYS A 95 12.52 21.86 9.21
N THR A 96 13.63 22.35 9.75
CA THR A 96 14.98 21.91 9.33
C THR A 96 15.20 20.43 9.63
N GLN A 97 14.87 19.97 10.83
CA GLN A 97 15.00 18.56 11.23
C GLN A 97 14.13 17.63 10.37
N ILE A 98 12.91 18.06 10.03
CA ILE A 98 12.03 17.31 9.11
C ILE A 98 12.63 17.26 7.71
N ASN A 99 13.09 18.41 7.21
CA ASN A 99 13.53 18.57 5.83
C ASN A 99 14.87 17.90 5.53
N THR A 100 15.75 17.74 6.53
CA THR A 100 17.05 17.09 6.37
C THR A 100 16.88 15.57 6.47
N PRO A 101 17.05 14.79 5.38
CA PRO A 101 16.77 13.36 5.40
C PRO A 101 17.58 12.57 6.44
N ALA A 102 18.89 12.82 6.56
CA ALA A 102 19.77 12.11 7.49
C ALA A 102 19.42 12.34 8.97
N ASP A 103 18.74 13.45 9.31
CA ASP A 103 18.32 13.75 10.68
C ASP A 103 17.25 12.74 11.16
N THR A 104 16.62 11.99 10.26
CA THR A 104 15.79 10.83 10.64
C THR A 104 16.55 9.81 11.52
N TYR A 105 17.88 9.76 11.40
CA TYR A 105 18.78 8.92 12.20
C TYR A 105 19.57 9.69 13.26
N TYR A 106 20.01 10.92 12.94
CA TYR A 106 20.96 11.65 13.78
C TYR A 106 20.35 12.73 14.69
N ASP A 107 19.14 13.22 14.36
CA ASP A 107 18.39 14.22 15.14
C ASP A 107 16.88 13.97 14.99
N SER A 108 16.47 12.72 15.29
CA SER A 108 15.13 12.23 15.00
C SER A 108 14.06 12.88 15.88
N LEU A 109 12.89 13.13 15.31
CA LEU A 109 11.71 13.59 16.06
C LEU A 109 11.04 12.47 16.90
N THR A 110 11.48 11.23 16.75
CA THR A 110 10.96 10.10 17.55
C THR A 110 11.15 10.35 19.05
N GLY A 111 10.11 10.13 19.84
CA GLY A 111 10.11 10.38 21.29
C GLY A 111 9.99 11.86 21.71
N THR A 112 9.86 12.79 20.75
CA THR A 112 9.55 14.20 21.04
C THR A 112 8.04 14.45 21.05
N GLU A 113 7.60 15.70 21.24
CA GLU A 113 6.17 16.06 21.16
C GLU A 113 5.55 15.91 19.77
N TYR A 114 6.38 15.76 18.72
CA TYR A 114 5.98 15.50 17.33
C TYR A 114 5.79 14.00 17.03
N ASP A 115 5.91 13.15 18.04
CA ASP A 115 5.66 11.72 17.99
C ASP A 115 4.53 11.36 18.99
N TYR A 116 3.51 10.64 18.52
CA TYR A 116 2.48 10.07 19.40
C TYR A 116 3.06 9.14 20.46
N SER A 117 4.25 8.57 20.23
CA SER A 117 4.99 7.75 21.18
C SER A 117 4.19 6.54 21.69
N TYR A 118 3.40 5.91 20.81
CA TYR A 118 2.60 4.76 21.20
C TYR A 118 3.48 3.59 21.64
N SER A 119 2.89 2.68 22.39
CA SER A 119 3.49 1.40 22.74
C SER A 119 2.43 0.30 22.59
N THR A 120 2.86 -0.90 22.20
CA THR A 120 1.98 -2.06 22.20
C THR A 120 1.62 -2.45 23.63
N ALA A 121 0.53 -3.19 23.79
CA ALA A 121 0.32 -4.06 24.93
C ALA A 121 1.47 -5.07 25.06
N SER A 122 1.62 -5.68 26.23
CA SER A 122 2.59 -6.75 26.46
C SER A 122 2.41 -7.90 25.46
N GLN A 123 3.46 -8.20 24.71
CA GLN A 123 3.44 -9.21 23.65
C GLN A 123 3.92 -10.56 24.21
N SER A 124 3.00 -11.49 24.42
CA SER A 124 3.28 -12.79 25.08
C SER A 124 4.36 -13.61 24.38
N ASN A 125 4.38 -13.59 23.05
CA ASN A 125 5.37 -14.31 22.24
C ASN A 125 6.67 -13.51 22.00
N LEU A 126 6.78 -12.29 22.53
CA LEU A 126 8.00 -11.47 22.52
C LEU A 126 8.55 -11.26 23.94
N ASN A 127 8.51 -12.29 24.78
CA ASN A 127 8.96 -12.24 26.18
C ASN A 127 8.22 -11.19 27.03
N ASN A 128 6.93 -10.97 26.76
CA ASN A 128 6.09 -9.97 27.45
C ASN A 128 6.63 -8.54 27.35
N ARG A 129 7.36 -8.23 26.26
CA ARG A 129 7.81 -6.86 25.99
C ARG A 129 6.67 -6.01 25.47
N GLU A 130 6.68 -4.74 25.87
CA GLU A 130 5.98 -3.68 25.16
C GLU A 130 6.91 -3.11 24.07
N CYS A 131 6.42 -3.02 22.84
CA CYS A 131 7.19 -2.51 21.71
C CYS A 131 6.83 -1.04 21.45
N LYS A 132 7.84 -0.19 21.20
CA LYS A 132 7.62 1.23 20.86
C LYS A 132 7.11 1.37 19.44
N TRP A 133 6.03 2.12 19.26
CA TRP A 133 5.34 2.39 18.00
C TRP A 133 5.28 3.90 17.73
N PRO A 134 6.41 4.54 17.38
CA PRO A 134 6.45 5.97 17.09
C PRO A 134 5.62 6.30 15.84
N ARG A 135 4.73 7.31 15.91
CA ARG A 135 3.87 7.78 14.80
C ARG A 135 3.90 9.30 14.75
N GLY A 136 3.98 9.88 13.56
CA GLY A 136 4.10 11.33 13.41
C GLY A 136 2.86 12.06 13.93
N LYS A 137 3.06 12.95 14.90
CA LYS A 137 2.10 13.88 15.47
C LYS A 137 2.48 15.32 15.10
N VAL A 138 2.46 15.57 13.79
CA VAL A 138 2.86 16.84 13.17
C VAL A 138 2.16 16.94 11.81
N LEU A 139 1.96 18.13 11.26
CA LEU A 139 1.42 18.29 9.92
C LEU A 139 2.30 17.56 8.88
N GLY A 140 1.71 16.62 8.13
CA GLY A 140 2.40 15.62 7.30
C GLY A 140 2.38 14.21 7.91
N GLY A 141 2.06 14.07 9.19
CA GLY A 141 1.97 12.82 9.94
C GLY A 141 3.27 12.02 9.86
N SER A 142 3.15 10.69 9.81
CA SER A 142 4.32 9.80 9.73
C SER A 142 5.22 10.04 8.50
N SER A 143 4.73 10.68 7.42
CA SER A 143 5.61 11.02 6.28
C SER A 143 6.68 12.05 6.64
N ALA A 144 6.46 12.87 7.69
CA ALA A 144 7.42 13.85 8.17
C ALA A 144 8.56 13.23 9.01
N ILE A 145 8.39 11.99 9.50
CA ILE A 145 9.36 11.36 10.43
C ILE A 145 9.83 9.96 9.99
N ASN A 146 9.34 9.43 8.86
CA ASN A 146 9.68 8.08 8.39
C ASN A 146 11.11 7.99 7.80
N GLY A 147 11.55 6.76 7.52
CA GLY A 147 12.81 6.46 6.84
C GLY A 147 12.84 6.73 5.33
N MET A 148 11.78 7.31 4.76
CA MET A 148 11.65 7.76 3.36
C MET A 148 11.73 6.71 2.26
N TYR A 149 11.88 5.41 2.54
CA TYR A 149 11.77 4.38 1.51
C TYR A 149 10.47 4.53 0.70
N MET A 150 10.61 4.41 -0.62
CA MET A 150 9.50 4.43 -1.57
C MET A 150 9.56 3.17 -2.43
N VAL A 151 8.75 2.20 -2.03
CA VAL A 151 8.61 0.89 -2.68
C VAL A 151 7.13 0.67 -2.96
N ARG A 152 6.81 0.14 -4.15
CA ARG A 152 5.43 -0.27 -4.48
C ARG A 152 5.21 -1.74 -4.11
N PRO A 153 3.96 -2.09 -3.73
CA PRO A 153 3.61 -3.49 -3.50
C PRO A 153 3.59 -4.30 -4.79
N ASN A 154 3.54 -5.61 -4.65
CA ASN A 154 3.36 -6.54 -5.77
C ASN A 154 1.93 -6.45 -6.31
N GLN A 155 1.78 -6.58 -7.63
CA GLN A 155 0.49 -6.64 -8.32
C GLN A 155 -0.41 -7.74 -7.73
N LEU A 156 0.16 -8.90 -7.40
CA LEU A 156 -0.57 -10.03 -6.83
C LEU A 156 -1.30 -9.65 -5.53
N GLU A 157 -0.68 -8.80 -4.72
CA GLU A 157 -1.24 -8.32 -3.45
C GLU A 157 -2.40 -7.36 -3.68
N ILE A 158 -2.22 -6.42 -4.61
CA ILE A 158 -3.25 -5.44 -4.94
C ILE A 158 -4.46 -6.11 -5.59
N ASP A 159 -4.26 -7.05 -6.51
CA ASP A 159 -5.35 -7.77 -7.15
C ASP A 159 -6.07 -8.72 -6.15
N ALA A 160 -5.33 -9.29 -5.19
CA ALA A 160 -5.93 -10.06 -4.09
C ALA A 160 -6.78 -9.17 -3.17
N TRP A 161 -6.30 -7.97 -2.83
CA TRP A 161 -7.08 -7.00 -2.07
C TRP A 161 -8.34 -6.57 -2.84
N ALA A 162 -8.21 -6.22 -4.12
CA ALA A 162 -9.34 -5.86 -4.97
C ALA A 162 -10.40 -6.97 -5.01
N SER A 163 -9.97 -8.23 -5.05
CA SER A 163 -10.85 -9.39 -5.07
C SER A 163 -11.60 -9.60 -3.75
N ILE A 164 -10.99 -9.28 -2.61
CA ILE A 164 -11.68 -9.28 -1.31
C ILE A 164 -12.68 -8.12 -1.23
N ALA A 165 -12.25 -6.92 -1.63
CA ALA A 165 -13.02 -5.70 -1.45
C ALA A 165 -14.23 -5.60 -2.40
N SER A 166 -14.14 -6.21 -3.60
CA SER A 166 -15.14 -6.05 -4.63
C SER A 166 -16.47 -6.68 -4.25
N SER A 167 -17.54 -5.93 -4.51
CA SER A 167 -18.91 -6.45 -4.52
C SER A 167 -19.25 -7.25 -5.80
N SER A 168 -18.39 -7.18 -6.82
CA SER A 168 -18.52 -7.83 -8.13
C SER A 168 -17.67 -9.10 -8.21
N SER A 169 -18.12 -10.08 -9.00
CA SER A 169 -17.33 -11.28 -9.31
C SER A 169 -16.14 -10.99 -10.25
N ASP A 170 -16.16 -9.85 -10.95
CA ASP A 170 -15.04 -9.35 -11.76
C ASP A 170 -14.45 -8.11 -11.09
N SER A 171 -13.32 -8.31 -10.40
CA SER A 171 -12.58 -7.26 -9.70
C SER A 171 -11.60 -6.51 -10.60
N SER A 172 -11.36 -6.97 -11.84
CA SER A 172 -10.30 -6.44 -12.72
C SER A 172 -10.55 -4.99 -13.19
N SER A 173 -11.81 -4.57 -13.19
CA SER A 173 -12.24 -3.21 -13.52
C SER A 173 -12.37 -2.29 -12.30
N SER A 174 -12.09 -2.81 -11.10
CA SER A 174 -12.14 -2.04 -9.86
C SER A 174 -11.11 -0.91 -9.86
N SER A 175 -11.44 0.18 -9.17
CA SER A 175 -10.45 1.23 -8.85
C SER A 175 -9.29 0.69 -8.01
N TRP A 176 -9.49 -0.46 -7.36
CA TRP A 176 -8.52 -1.10 -6.48
C TRP A 176 -7.69 -2.20 -7.15
N ALA A 177 -7.99 -2.57 -8.40
CA ALA A 177 -7.14 -3.47 -9.17
C ALA A 177 -5.81 -2.80 -9.53
N TRP A 178 -4.77 -3.61 -9.79
CA TRP A 178 -3.41 -3.12 -9.97
C TRP A 178 -3.28 -1.99 -10.97
N ASN A 179 -3.89 -2.09 -12.15
CA ASN A 179 -3.74 -1.05 -13.18
C ASN A 179 -4.23 0.33 -12.71
N SER A 180 -5.40 0.38 -12.06
CA SER A 180 -5.98 1.61 -11.52
C SER A 180 -5.15 2.13 -10.35
N PHE A 181 -4.76 1.23 -9.44
CA PHE A 181 -3.99 1.58 -8.25
C PHE A 181 -2.57 2.04 -8.58
N TYR A 182 -1.91 1.37 -9.52
CA TYR A 182 -0.62 1.75 -10.08
C TYR A 182 -0.67 3.13 -10.73
N SER A 183 -1.70 3.40 -11.54
CA SER A 183 -1.91 4.71 -12.13
C SER A 183 -2.11 5.80 -11.06
N ALA A 184 -2.82 5.49 -9.98
CA ALA A 184 -3.00 6.40 -8.85
C ALA A 184 -1.68 6.66 -8.10
N MET A 185 -0.86 5.62 -7.85
CA MET A 185 0.47 5.78 -7.25
C MET A 185 1.39 6.65 -8.14
N LYS A 186 1.39 6.42 -9.46
CA LYS A 186 2.15 7.25 -10.42
C LYS A 186 1.64 8.70 -10.45
N LYS A 187 0.35 8.94 -10.29
CA LYS A 187 -0.24 10.29 -10.24
C LYS A 187 0.22 11.10 -9.02
N ALA A 188 0.55 10.43 -7.91
CA ALA A 188 1.13 11.08 -6.73
C ALA A 188 2.62 11.41 -6.90
N GLU A 189 3.29 10.79 -7.87
CA GLU A 189 4.75 10.75 -7.98
C GLU A 189 5.32 11.65 -9.09
N THR A 190 6.47 12.25 -8.78
CA THR A 190 7.46 12.72 -9.76
C THR A 190 8.79 12.02 -9.49
N PHE A 191 9.34 11.34 -10.49
CA PHE A 191 10.64 10.69 -10.39
C PHE A 191 11.80 11.67 -10.64
N ASP A 192 12.75 11.66 -9.70
CA ASP A 192 14.01 12.38 -9.78
C ASP A 192 15.15 11.36 -9.97
N ALA A 193 15.62 11.19 -11.22
CA ALA A 193 16.70 10.25 -11.53
C ALA A 193 17.98 10.54 -10.70
N PRO A 194 18.74 9.51 -10.28
CA PRO A 194 20.02 9.71 -9.59
C PRO A 194 21.02 10.44 -10.50
N SER A 195 22.06 11.05 -9.92
CA SER A 195 23.22 11.48 -10.73
C SER A 195 24.01 10.25 -11.22
N ASP A 196 24.69 10.35 -12.36
CA ASP A 196 25.54 9.27 -12.90
C ASP A 196 26.53 8.70 -11.88
N ASP A 197 27.13 9.56 -11.05
CA ASP A 197 28.10 9.15 -10.03
C ASP A 197 27.46 8.31 -8.92
N VAL A 198 26.33 8.78 -8.36
CA VAL A 198 25.52 8.02 -7.39
C VAL A 198 25.04 6.70 -7.98
N ALA A 199 24.50 6.71 -9.21
CA ALA A 199 24.01 5.51 -9.87
C ALA A 199 25.12 4.48 -10.04
N LYS A 200 26.29 4.89 -10.54
CA LYS A 200 27.46 4.03 -10.71
C LYS A 200 28.03 3.53 -9.39
N THR A 201 28.10 4.39 -8.37
CA THR A 201 28.71 4.05 -7.07
C THR A 201 27.92 2.99 -6.33
N ALA A 202 26.58 3.07 -6.33
CA ALA A 202 25.72 2.11 -5.64
C ALA A 202 25.19 0.98 -6.55
N GLY A 203 25.51 0.97 -7.83
CA GLY A 203 24.99 -0.03 -8.78
C GLY A 203 23.48 0.09 -9.00
N ILE A 204 22.95 1.31 -9.05
CA ILE A 204 21.52 1.57 -9.18
C ILE A 204 21.07 1.22 -10.60
N VAL A 205 20.03 0.38 -10.70
CA VAL A 205 19.33 0.05 -11.94
C VAL A 205 17.87 0.46 -11.79
N TYR A 206 17.33 1.15 -12.79
CA TYR A 206 15.96 1.62 -12.78
C TYR A 206 15.39 1.70 -14.20
N ASN A 207 14.06 1.66 -14.30
CA ASN A 207 13.31 1.85 -15.54
C ASN A 207 12.46 3.13 -15.44
N GLU A 208 12.84 4.20 -16.14
CA GLU A 208 12.12 5.49 -16.11
C GLU A 208 10.64 5.37 -16.48
N GLY A 209 10.28 4.43 -17.37
CA GLY A 209 8.90 4.23 -17.80
C GLY A 209 7.95 3.78 -16.67
N SER A 210 8.50 3.21 -15.60
CA SER A 210 7.73 2.73 -14.45
C SER A 210 7.31 3.83 -13.49
N TYR A 211 7.77 5.07 -13.69
CA TYR A 211 7.50 6.18 -12.77
C TYR A 211 6.58 7.25 -13.36
N GLY A 212 5.91 7.98 -12.47
CA GLY A 212 5.23 9.23 -12.72
C GLY A 212 6.22 10.39 -12.80
N ASN A 213 5.78 11.49 -13.42
CA ASN A 213 6.65 12.63 -13.75
C ASN A 213 6.01 14.00 -13.47
N SER A 214 4.86 14.02 -12.79
CA SER A 214 4.07 15.24 -12.59
C SER A 214 3.32 15.29 -11.27
N GLY A 215 3.40 14.23 -10.46
CA GLY A 215 2.82 14.20 -9.13
C GLY A 215 3.62 15.00 -8.10
N PRO A 216 3.01 15.41 -7.00
CA PRO A 216 3.64 16.32 -6.04
C PRO A 216 4.73 15.68 -5.17
N ILE A 217 4.74 14.35 -4.99
CA ILE A 217 5.74 13.65 -4.18
C ILE A 217 6.93 13.29 -5.06
N HIS A 218 8.10 13.84 -4.73
CA HIS A 218 9.35 13.49 -5.39
C HIS A 218 9.88 12.14 -4.89
N TRP A 219 10.15 11.25 -5.84
CA TRP A 219 10.84 9.97 -5.64
C TRP A 219 12.22 10.09 -6.24
N GLY A 220 13.19 10.33 -5.38
CA GLY A 220 14.58 10.52 -5.75
C GLY A 220 15.48 9.44 -5.17
N TYR A 221 16.77 9.74 -5.22
CA TYR A 221 17.81 9.03 -4.49
C TYR A 221 18.58 10.08 -3.67
N PRO A 222 19.24 9.68 -2.57
CA PRO A 222 20.20 10.55 -1.92
C PRO A 222 21.28 11.08 -2.88
N GLY A 223 21.73 12.31 -2.67
CA GLY A 223 22.82 12.94 -3.44
C GLY A 223 24.20 12.37 -3.12
N TYR A 224 24.31 11.53 -2.11
CA TYR A 224 25.54 10.86 -1.69
C TYR A 224 25.25 9.39 -1.42
N THR A 225 26.20 8.50 -1.76
CA THR A 225 26.05 7.05 -1.54
C THR A 225 27.41 6.37 -1.31
N PHE A 226 27.40 5.06 -1.05
CA PHE A 226 28.58 4.29 -0.67
C PHE A 226 28.85 3.12 -1.62
N PRO A 227 30.11 2.87 -2.01
CA PRO A 227 30.47 1.78 -2.92
C PRO A 227 30.03 0.38 -2.48
N VAL A 228 30.01 0.11 -1.16
CA VAL A 228 29.58 -1.18 -0.60
C VAL A 228 28.15 -1.55 -0.99
N LEU A 229 27.30 -0.58 -1.32
CA LEU A 229 25.93 -0.86 -1.75
C LEU A 229 25.90 -1.56 -3.12
N ALA A 230 26.90 -1.36 -3.99
CA ALA A 230 27.01 -2.08 -5.26
C ALA A 230 27.28 -3.59 -5.07
N ASP A 231 27.77 -4.00 -3.90
CA ASP A 231 28.01 -5.40 -3.57
C ASP A 231 26.73 -6.14 -3.13
N TRP A 232 25.66 -5.41 -2.80
CA TRP A 232 24.41 -5.95 -2.25
C TRP A 232 23.75 -6.98 -3.20
N SER A 233 23.34 -6.53 -4.38
CA SER A 233 22.62 -7.36 -5.34
C SER A 233 23.45 -8.50 -5.93
N PRO A 234 24.74 -8.33 -6.28
CA PRO A 234 25.59 -9.44 -6.70
C PRO A 234 25.72 -10.51 -5.62
N THR A 235 25.92 -10.13 -4.35
CA THR A 235 26.03 -11.11 -3.25
C THR A 235 24.72 -11.87 -3.06
N LEU A 236 23.57 -11.17 -3.01
CA LEU A 236 22.26 -11.81 -2.90
C LEU A 236 21.95 -12.72 -4.09
N SER A 237 22.39 -12.37 -5.30
CA SER A 237 22.21 -13.20 -6.50
C SER A 237 22.92 -14.55 -6.35
N THR A 238 24.11 -14.59 -5.74
CA THR A 238 24.81 -15.86 -5.44
C THR A 238 24.06 -16.74 -4.43
N LEU A 239 23.19 -16.14 -3.63
CA LEU A 239 22.35 -16.79 -2.63
C LEU A 239 20.92 -17.07 -3.13
N GLY A 240 20.66 -16.89 -4.44
CA GLY A 240 19.37 -17.21 -5.06
C GLY A 240 18.35 -16.07 -5.02
N VAL A 241 18.76 -14.84 -4.66
CA VAL A 241 17.89 -13.65 -4.69
C VAL A 241 18.43 -12.67 -5.75
N PRO A 242 17.95 -12.74 -6.99
CA PRO A 242 18.51 -11.95 -8.10
C PRO A 242 18.27 -10.44 -7.94
N LEU A 243 19.05 -9.64 -8.67
CA LEU A 243 18.73 -8.23 -8.91
C LEU A 243 17.37 -8.12 -9.62
N ASN A 244 16.49 -7.28 -9.10
CA ASN A 244 15.30 -6.82 -9.80
C ASN A 244 15.60 -5.44 -10.41
N SER A 245 15.63 -5.37 -11.73
CA SER A 245 15.93 -4.14 -12.47
C SER A 245 14.75 -3.17 -12.57
N ASP A 246 13.54 -3.61 -12.23
CA ASP A 246 12.32 -2.80 -12.29
C ASP A 246 11.33 -3.17 -11.16
N PRO A 247 11.71 -2.96 -9.89
CA PRO A 247 10.90 -3.38 -8.75
C PRO A 247 9.61 -2.55 -8.57
N THR A 248 9.41 -1.52 -9.39
CA THR A 248 8.31 -0.56 -9.26
C THR A 248 7.17 -0.78 -10.25
N SER A 249 7.28 -1.78 -11.15
CA SER A 249 6.29 -2.05 -12.20
C SER A 249 5.27 -3.15 -11.87
N GLY A 250 5.20 -3.56 -10.59
CA GLY A 250 4.22 -4.54 -10.10
C GLY A 250 4.80 -5.86 -9.66
N ASN A 251 6.11 -6.02 -9.74
CA ASN A 251 6.82 -7.11 -9.07
C ASN A 251 8.05 -6.54 -8.39
N ASN A 252 8.02 -6.43 -7.07
CA ASN A 252 9.13 -5.95 -6.26
C ASN A 252 10.01 -7.07 -5.70
N THR A 253 9.76 -8.34 -6.02
CA THR A 253 10.56 -9.47 -5.53
C THR A 253 11.98 -9.41 -6.09
N GLY A 254 12.98 -9.68 -5.26
CA GLY A 254 14.40 -9.60 -5.60
C GLY A 254 15.12 -8.46 -4.86
N SER A 255 16.40 -8.27 -5.16
CA SER A 255 17.25 -7.23 -4.56
C SER A 255 17.33 -5.99 -5.44
N PHE A 256 17.43 -4.80 -4.85
CA PHE A 256 17.58 -3.53 -5.57
C PHE A 256 18.01 -2.39 -4.64
N ILE A 257 18.36 -1.24 -5.22
CA ILE A 257 18.52 0.03 -4.51
C ILE A 257 17.22 0.81 -4.65
N ALA A 258 16.47 0.97 -3.55
CA ALA A 258 15.17 1.62 -3.54
C ALA A 258 15.27 3.14 -3.67
N ASN A 259 14.19 3.73 -4.21
CA ASN A 259 13.96 5.17 -4.15
C ASN A 259 13.70 5.65 -2.72
N SER A 260 13.92 6.94 -2.53
CA SER A 260 13.57 7.66 -1.32
C SER A 260 12.70 8.88 -1.62
N ALA A 261 11.87 9.26 -0.66
CA ALA A 261 11.05 10.46 -0.71
C ALA A 261 11.90 11.72 -0.51
N ILE A 262 12.75 12.03 -1.49
CA ILE A 262 13.75 13.10 -1.47
C ILE A 262 13.63 13.86 -2.79
N ARG A 263 13.59 15.19 -2.70
CA ARG A 263 13.59 16.06 -3.87
C ARG A 263 15.02 16.41 -4.27
N LYS A 264 15.41 16.10 -5.51
CA LYS A 264 16.78 16.28 -6.00
C LYS A 264 17.21 17.75 -6.11
N SER A 265 16.27 18.68 -6.31
CA SER A 265 16.61 20.08 -6.54
C SER A 265 17.21 20.80 -5.33
N ASP A 266 16.92 20.32 -4.12
CA ASP A 266 17.43 20.90 -2.87
C ASP A 266 17.79 19.85 -1.79
N TRP A 267 17.72 18.56 -2.14
CA TRP A 267 18.08 17.43 -1.29
C TRP A 267 17.26 17.31 0.00
N THR A 268 16.07 17.91 0.03
CA THR A 268 15.19 17.84 1.20
C THR A 268 14.18 16.70 1.10
N ARG A 269 13.69 16.26 2.27
CA ARG A 269 12.57 15.32 2.38
C ARG A 269 11.37 15.83 1.58
N SER A 270 10.85 14.96 0.72
CA SER A 270 9.56 15.13 0.03
C SER A 270 8.46 14.37 0.79
N TYR A 271 7.72 15.09 1.61
CA TYR A 271 6.64 14.53 2.43
C TYR A 271 5.32 15.28 2.23
N SER A 272 4.22 14.72 2.72
CA SER A 272 2.86 15.12 2.32
C SER A 272 2.59 16.62 2.45
N ARG A 273 3.03 17.28 3.54
CA ARG A 273 2.88 18.74 3.68
C ARG A 273 3.67 19.50 2.61
N SER A 274 4.97 19.23 2.48
CA SER A 274 5.82 19.93 1.50
C SER A 274 5.34 19.75 0.06
N ALA A 275 4.78 18.58 -0.25
CA ALA A 275 4.36 18.20 -1.59
C ALA A 275 2.96 18.71 -1.94
N TYR A 276 1.97 18.47 -1.08
CA TYR A 276 0.57 18.72 -1.39
C TYR A 276 0.05 20.08 -0.91
N ILE A 277 0.74 20.75 0.03
CA ILE A 277 0.25 21.94 0.73
C ILE A 277 1.13 23.16 0.51
N ASP A 278 2.44 23.07 0.76
CA ASP A 278 3.31 24.25 0.87
C ASP A 278 3.28 25.16 -0.38
N SER A 279 3.15 24.57 -1.58
CA SER A 279 3.10 25.28 -2.87
C SER A 279 1.72 25.87 -3.22
N VAL A 280 0.64 25.35 -2.64
CA VAL A 280 -0.75 25.72 -2.98
C VAL A 280 -1.44 26.54 -1.89
N GLN A 281 -0.90 26.56 -0.67
CA GLN A 281 -1.50 27.24 0.48
C GLN A 281 -1.75 28.73 0.25
N GLN A 282 -0.92 29.40 -0.56
CA GLN A 282 -1.07 30.83 -0.84
C GLN A 282 -2.10 31.13 -1.95
N SER A 283 -2.49 30.13 -2.75
CA SER A 283 -3.43 30.33 -3.86
C SER A 283 -4.81 29.75 -3.58
N ARG A 284 -4.93 28.75 -2.71
CA ARG A 284 -6.19 28.07 -2.39
C ARG A 284 -6.87 28.62 -1.14
N THR A 285 -7.69 29.66 -1.31
CA THR A 285 -8.46 30.30 -0.21
C THR A 285 -9.64 29.46 0.31
N ASN A 286 -9.92 28.33 -0.32
CA ASN A 286 -10.96 27.37 0.03
C ASN A 286 -10.45 26.19 0.87
N LEU A 287 -9.15 26.15 1.20
CA LEU A 287 -8.52 25.15 2.04
C LEU A 287 -8.02 25.79 3.34
N ASP A 288 -8.56 25.35 4.47
CA ASP A 288 -8.08 25.74 5.81
C ASP A 288 -7.46 24.53 6.52
N ILE A 289 -6.40 24.76 7.30
CA ILE A 289 -5.73 23.72 8.11
C ILE A 289 -5.63 24.21 9.55
N LEU A 290 -6.25 23.49 10.48
CA LEU A 290 -6.18 23.74 11.91
C LEU A 290 -5.22 22.73 12.56
N ALA A 291 -4.03 23.18 12.93
CA ALA A 291 -3.02 22.37 13.62
C ALA A 291 -3.17 22.49 15.15
N GLY A 292 -2.64 21.50 15.88
CA GLY A 292 -2.69 21.40 17.34
C GLY A 292 -4.06 21.06 17.91
N ALA A 293 -5.00 20.59 17.08
CA ALA A 293 -6.38 20.31 17.46
C ALA A 293 -6.71 18.83 17.27
N THR A 294 -7.07 18.15 18.36
CA THR A 294 -7.48 16.73 18.34
C THR A 294 -8.98 16.63 18.11
N VAL A 295 -9.40 15.93 17.06
CA VAL A 295 -10.81 15.55 16.89
C VAL A 295 -11.21 14.55 17.97
N THR A 296 -12.27 14.87 18.70
CA THR A 296 -12.72 14.11 19.87
C THR A 296 -13.93 13.23 19.62
N SER A 297 -14.75 13.54 18.60
CA SER A 297 -15.85 12.70 18.13
C SER A 297 -16.47 13.26 16.84
N ILE A 298 -17.19 12.42 16.11
CA ILE A 298 -18.12 12.81 15.05
C ILE A 298 -19.43 13.31 15.69
N VAL A 299 -20.06 14.29 15.06
CA VAL A 299 -21.40 14.78 15.43
C VAL A 299 -22.43 14.17 14.48
N TRP A 300 -23.37 13.41 15.02
CA TRP A 300 -24.41 12.73 14.25
C TRP A 300 -25.69 13.56 14.15
N ASP A 301 -26.39 13.41 13.03
CA ASP A 301 -27.80 13.81 12.94
C ASP A 301 -28.65 12.98 13.92
N SER A 302 -29.75 13.56 14.37
CA SER A 302 -30.75 12.90 15.22
C SER A 302 -31.50 11.77 14.53
N SER A 303 -31.55 11.78 13.19
CA SER A 303 -32.29 10.80 12.39
C SER A 303 -31.37 10.02 11.47
N ALA A 304 -31.63 8.71 11.34
CA ALA A 304 -31.08 7.88 10.28
C ALA A 304 -31.88 8.04 8.97
N ASP A 305 -31.32 7.60 7.84
CA ASP A 305 -32.09 7.43 6.60
C ASP A 305 -33.01 6.19 6.66
N SER A 306 -33.69 5.89 5.55
CA SER A 306 -34.59 4.74 5.43
C SER A 306 -33.92 3.39 5.64
N ASP A 307 -32.61 3.32 5.41
CA ASP A 307 -31.81 2.09 5.52
C ASP A 307 -31.11 2.00 6.89
N GLY A 308 -31.37 2.96 7.78
CA GLY A 308 -30.79 3.01 9.12
C GLY A 308 -29.39 3.62 9.18
N ASN A 309 -28.90 4.25 8.11
CA ASN A 309 -27.57 4.86 8.10
C ASN A 309 -27.59 6.25 8.74
N LEU A 310 -26.60 6.53 9.59
CA LEU A 310 -26.44 7.82 10.25
C LEU A 310 -25.68 8.82 9.37
N LYS A 311 -26.09 10.08 9.44
CA LYS A 311 -25.41 11.18 8.79
C LYS A 311 -24.51 11.92 9.78
N ALA A 312 -23.24 12.08 9.45
CA ALA A 312 -22.35 13.00 10.13
C ALA A 312 -22.67 14.45 9.72
N THR A 313 -22.86 15.34 10.69
CA THR A 313 -23.12 16.77 10.49
C THR A 313 -21.89 17.63 10.78
N GLY A 314 -20.81 17.03 11.27
CA GLY A 314 -19.58 17.71 11.64
C GLY A 314 -18.73 16.87 12.59
N VAL A 315 -17.74 17.52 13.20
CA VAL A 315 -16.87 16.91 14.22
C VAL A 315 -16.71 17.84 15.42
N GLN A 316 -16.50 17.25 16.59
CA GLN A 316 -16.02 17.95 17.77
C GLN A 316 -14.51 17.83 17.88
N TYR A 317 -13.83 18.88 18.33
CA TYR A 317 -12.40 18.88 18.56
C TYR A 317 -12.02 19.71 19.79
N ALA A 318 -10.81 19.50 20.31
CA ALA A 318 -10.23 20.26 21.41
C ALA A 318 -8.70 20.35 21.26
N PHE A 319 -8.10 21.38 21.88
CA PHE A 319 -6.64 21.60 21.83
C PHE A 319 -5.86 20.84 22.93
N SER A 320 -6.57 20.32 23.93
CA SER A 320 -5.97 19.60 25.05
C SER A 320 -6.99 18.71 25.74
N SER A 321 -6.50 17.70 26.47
CA SER A 321 -7.35 16.93 27.39
C SER A 321 -7.99 17.86 28.43
N GLY A 322 -9.29 17.66 28.69
CA GLY A 322 -10.10 18.54 29.55
C GLY A 322 -10.38 19.95 28.99
N GLY A 323 -9.86 20.28 27.80
CA GLY A 323 -10.11 21.55 27.13
C GLY A 323 -11.55 21.71 26.65
N ALA A 324 -11.94 22.94 26.36
CA ALA A 324 -13.26 23.24 25.80
C ALA A 324 -13.43 22.55 24.44
N LYS A 325 -14.46 21.70 24.33
CA LYS A 325 -14.85 21.09 23.05
C LYS A 325 -15.50 22.12 22.16
N LYS A 326 -15.13 22.10 20.89
CA LYS A 326 -15.63 22.98 19.83
C LYS A 326 -16.17 22.13 18.70
N THR A 327 -17.09 22.68 17.92
CA THR A 327 -17.74 21.96 16.83
C THR A 327 -17.55 22.71 15.52
N VAL A 328 -17.19 21.97 14.47
CA VAL A 328 -17.22 22.46 13.09
C VAL A 328 -18.14 21.57 12.26
N LYS A 329 -19.00 22.18 11.43
CA LYS A 329 -19.96 21.46 10.61
C LYS A 329 -19.34 20.97 9.29
N ALA A 330 -19.80 19.82 8.82
CA ALA A 330 -19.52 19.27 7.50
C ALA A 330 -20.82 19.27 6.67
N ASN A 331 -20.83 19.97 5.54
CA ASN A 331 -22.01 20.08 4.67
C ASN A 331 -22.15 18.86 3.75
N LYS A 332 -21.03 18.23 3.38
CA LYS A 332 -20.98 17.04 2.53
C LYS A 332 -20.48 15.82 3.32
N GLU A 333 -19.19 15.71 3.57
CA GLU A 333 -18.60 14.50 4.19
C GLU A 333 -17.60 14.80 5.32
N VAL A 334 -17.49 13.85 6.25
CA VAL A 334 -16.37 13.75 7.20
C VAL A 334 -15.44 12.64 6.71
N ILE A 335 -14.16 12.93 6.56
CA ILE A 335 -13.16 12.01 6.02
C ILE A 335 -12.12 11.74 7.10
N LEU A 336 -12.01 10.49 7.55
CA LEU A 336 -11.03 10.07 8.54
C LEU A 336 -9.72 9.70 7.84
N ALA A 337 -8.63 10.36 8.23
CA ALA A 337 -7.27 10.14 7.75
C ALA A 337 -6.27 10.20 8.91
N GLY A 338 -6.67 9.70 10.08
CA GLY A 338 -5.89 9.66 11.32
C GLY A 338 -4.83 8.56 11.33
N GLY A 339 -4.65 7.85 10.20
CA GLY A 339 -3.84 6.65 10.11
C GLY A 339 -4.51 5.47 10.80
N THR A 340 -3.82 4.33 10.78
CA THR A 340 -4.29 3.06 11.35
C THR A 340 -4.82 3.19 12.77
N ILE A 341 -4.20 4.02 13.60
CA ILE A 341 -4.64 4.15 15.00
C ILE A 341 -5.75 5.20 15.13
N GLY A 342 -5.52 6.41 14.60
CA GLY A 342 -6.40 7.56 14.82
C GLY A 342 -7.78 7.40 14.20
N SER A 343 -7.89 6.80 13.01
CA SER A 343 -9.17 6.64 12.32
C SER A 343 -10.10 5.67 13.07
N ALA A 344 -9.59 4.51 13.50
CA ALA A 344 -10.36 3.56 14.30
C ALA A 344 -10.70 4.13 15.69
N GLN A 345 -9.77 4.85 16.34
CA GLN A 345 -10.05 5.50 17.61
C GLN A 345 -11.20 6.52 17.50
N VAL A 346 -11.17 7.38 16.47
CA VAL A 346 -12.22 8.39 16.23
C VAL A 346 -13.57 7.73 15.98
N LEU A 347 -13.63 6.63 15.23
CA LEU A 347 -14.88 5.86 15.07
C LEU A 347 -15.39 5.37 16.42
N MET A 348 -14.53 4.73 17.23
CA MET A 348 -14.95 4.16 18.52
C MET A 348 -15.45 5.24 19.49
N VAL A 349 -14.71 6.34 19.70
CA VAL A 349 -15.17 7.43 20.60
C VAL A 349 -16.43 8.14 20.08
N SER A 350 -16.78 7.94 18.80
CA SER A 350 -18.01 8.43 18.18
C SER A 350 -19.19 7.46 18.27
N GLY A 351 -19.00 6.30 18.93
CA GLY A 351 -20.02 5.26 19.07
C GLY A 351 -20.13 4.31 17.88
N VAL A 352 -19.12 4.25 17.01
CA VAL A 352 -19.06 3.32 15.87
C VAL A 352 -17.98 2.28 16.13
N GLY A 353 -18.39 1.03 16.36
CA GLY A 353 -17.44 -0.02 16.71
C GLY A 353 -18.06 -1.22 17.42
N PRO A 354 -17.24 -2.08 18.02
CA PRO A 354 -17.68 -3.27 18.76
C PRO A 354 -18.42 -2.87 20.03
N LYS A 355 -19.61 -3.46 20.23
CA LYS A 355 -20.49 -3.08 21.34
C LYS A 355 -19.85 -3.24 22.72
N ASP A 356 -19.16 -4.35 22.96
CA ASP A 356 -18.49 -4.66 24.23
C ASP A 356 -17.34 -3.69 24.56
N VAL A 357 -16.58 -3.27 23.54
CA VAL A 357 -15.54 -2.24 23.66
C VAL A 357 -16.17 -0.90 24.02
N LEU A 358 -17.20 -0.48 23.28
CA LEU A 358 -17.85 0.81 23.48
C LEU A 358 -18.52 0.91 24.86
N ASP A 359 -19.29 -0.11 25.25
CA ASP A 359 -19.92 -0.18 26.57
C ASP A 359 -18.85 -0.15 27.67
N GLY A 360 -17.77 -0.91 27.51
CA GLY A 360 -16.66 -0.96 28.47
C GLY A 360 -15.88 0.36 28.61
N ALA A 361 -15.84 1.17 27.55
CA ALA A 361 -15.22 2.50 27.55
C ALA A 361 -16.18 3.63 27.98
N GLY A 362 -17.46 3.30 28.24
CA GLY A 362 -18.49 4.27 28.60
C GLY A 362 -18.99 5.11 27.41
N VAL A 363 -18.90 4.58 26.19
CA VAL A 363 -19.36 5.23 24.96
C VAL A 363 -20.68 4.60 24.51
N SER A 364 -21.72 5.41 24.31
CA SER A 364 -22.99 4.91 23.77
C SER A 364 -22.82 4.39 22.34
N VAL A 365 -23.22 3.14 22.11
CA VAL A 365 -23.25 2.55 20.77
C VAL A 365 -24.23 3.30 19.88
N LYS A 366 -23.75 3.74 18.73
CA LYS A 366 -24.53 4.35 17.64
C LYS A 366 -24.65 3.40 16.46
N ILE A 367 -23.52 2.79 16.07
CA ILE A 367 -23.45 1.78 15.01
C ILE A 367 -22.59 0.65 15.56
N GLU A 368 -23.19 -0.52 15.73
CA GLU A 368 -22.44 -1.73 16.02
C GLU A 368 -21.72 -2.18 14.75
N LEU A 369 -20.40 -2.03 14.76
CA LEU A 369 -19.51 -2.36 13.65
C LEU A 369 -18.30 -3.12 14.23
N PRO A 370 -18.42 -4.44 14.44
CA PRO A 370 -17.44 -5.22 15.21
C PRO A 370 -16.06 -5.31 14.54
N GLY A 371 -15.96 -4.99 13.26
CA GLY A 371 -14.70 -4.94 12.51
C GLY A 371 -13.77 -3.77 12.87
N VAL A 372 -14.27 -2.69 13.49
CA VAL A 372 -13.44 -1.53 13.82
C VAL A 372 -12.37 -1.93 14.82
N GLY A 373 -11.11 -1.65 14.50
CA GLY A 373 -9.90 -1.96 15.28
C GLY A 373 -9.44 -3.42 15.21
N GLN A 374 -10.12 -4.29 14.46
CA GLN A 374 -9.68 -5.69 14.25
C GLN A 374 -8.56 -5.79 13.21
N ARG A 375 -7.91 -6.95 13.16
CA ARG A 375 -6.84 -7.29 12.18
C ARG A 375 -5.68 -6.30 12.17
N LEU A 376 -5.35 -5.72 13.33
CA LEU A 376 -4.18 -4.87 13.44
C LEU A 376 -2.94 -5.69 13.06
N GLN A 377 -2.33 -5.35 11.94
CA GLN A 377 -1.11 -5.97 11.43
C GLN A 377 0.00 -4.93 11.38
N ASP A 378 1.23 -5.41 11.32
CA ASP A 378 2.43 -4.62 11.15
C ASP A 378 3.57 -5.57 10.71
N HIS A 379 4.52 -5.06 9.96
CA HIS A 379 5.76 -5.79 9.72
C HIS A 379 6.55 -5.92 11.03
N LEU A 380 6.99 -7.14 11.34
CA LEU A 380 7.84 -7.44 12.48
C LEU A 380 9.28 -7.60 12.01
N SER A 381 10.19 -6.80 12.55
CA SER A 381 11.60 -6.78 12.15
C SER A 381 12.55 -6.91 13.34
N ALA A 382 13.78 -7.35 13.07
CA ALA A 382 14.92 -7.18 13.97
C ALA A 382 16.20 -6.99 13.15
N SER A 383 17.30 -6.65 13.81
CA SER A 383 18.57 -6.38 13.15
C SER A 383 19.74 -7.12 13.80
N THR A 384 20.73 -7.48 12.99
CA THR A 384 22.06 -7.92 13.41
C THR A 384 23.09 -6.87 13.01
N SER A 385 24.23 -6.85 13.67
CA SER A 385 25.27 -5.84 13.43
C SER A 385 26.65 -6.48 13.32
N TYR A 386 27.46 -5.95 12.42
CA TYR A 386 28.79 -6.42 12.10
C TYR A 386 29.75 -5.25 12.10
N SER A 387 30.94 -5.45 12.69
CA SER A 387 32.00 -4.46 12.59
C SER A 387 32.43 -4.27 11.14
N THR A 388 32.96 -3.10 10.79
CA THR A 388 33.55 -2.86 9.47
C THR A 388 34.68 -1.85 9.52
N THR A 389 35.62 -1.97 8.60
CA THR A 389 36.71 -0.99 8.40
C THR A 389 36.38 0.06 7.34
N ILE A 390 35.31 -0.13 6.56
CA ILE A 390 34.92 0.83 5.52
C ILE A 390 34.44 2.13 6.17
N THR A 391 34.43 3.22 5.40
CA THR A 391 33.82 4.46 5.83
C THR A 391 32.30 4.36 5.72
N THR A 392 31.60 4.45 6.86
CA THR A 392 30.14 4.46 6.93
C THR A 392 29.61 5.90 7.03
N ALA A 393 28.31 6.10 6.76
CA ALA A 393 27.68 7.41 6.94
C ALA A 393 27.77 7.88 8.39
N GLY A 394 27.54 6.96 9.35
CA GLY A 394 27.69 7.26 10.77
C GLY A 394 29.10 7.73 11.13
N LYS A 395 30.13 7.15 10.51
CA LYS A 395 31.52 7.57 10.73
C LYS A 395 31.79 8.99 10.19
N ILE A 396 31.31 9.31 8.99
CA ILE A 396 31.46 10.66 8.42
C ILE A 396 30.75 11.68 9.32
N HIS A 397 29.52 11.40 9.73
CA HIS A 397 28.73 12.28 10.58
C HIS A 397 29.38 12.50 11.96
N ASN A 398 29.67 11.43 12.69
CA ASN A 398 30.14 11.51 14.07
C ASN A 398 31.54 12.08 14.21
N GLN A 399 32.43 11.81 13.24
CA GLN A 399 33.81 12.29 13.27
C GLN A 399 34.00 13.64 12.58
N ALA A 400 32.94 14.29 12.09
CA ALA A 400 32.99 15.58 11.39
C ALA A 400 33.69 16.69 12.20
N SER A 401 33.54 16.70 13.53
CA SER A 401 34.19 17.69 14.40
C SER A 401 35.72 17.49 14.54
N SER A 402 36.22 16.30 14.22
CA SER A 402 37.61 15.88 14.46
C SER A 402 38.41 15.58 13.20
N ASN A 403 37.75 15.51 12.03
CA ASN A 403 38.36 15.22 10.74
C ASN A 403 37.86 16.22 9.69
N SER A 404 38.75 17.06 9.16
CA SER A 404 38.38 18.13 8.21
C SER A 404 37.78 17.63 6.90
N ASN A 405 38.16 16.44 6.43
CA ASN A 405 37.56 15.87 5.22
C ASN A 405 36.11 15.45 5.49
N PHE A 406 35.85 14.84 6.63
CA PHE A 406 34.50 14.49 7.04
C PHE A 406 33.67 15.73 7.37
N ALA A 407 34.26 16.78 7.96
CA ALA A 407 33.60 18.07 8.16
C ALA A 407 33.07 18.64 6.84
N ASN A 408 33.91 18.65 5.80
CA ASN A 408 33.54 19.16 4.49
C ASN A 408 32.40 18.33 3.88
N THR A 409 32.47 16.99 3.93
CA THR A 409 31.41 16.11 3.41
C THR A 409 30.12 16.24 4.22
N ALA A 410 30.18 16.18 5.55
CA ALA A 410 29.01 16.25 6.42
C ALA A 410 28.28 17.60 6.34
N SER A 411 28.94 18.65 5.86
CA SER A 411 28.32 19.97 5.66
C SER A 411 27.51 20.10 4.36
N THR A 412 27.54 19.11 3.46
CA THR A 412 26.84 19.21 2.17
C THR A 412 25.40 18.69 2.25
N PRO A 413 24.43 19.34 1.58
CA PRO A 413 23.07 18.83 1.47
C PRO A 413 23.00 17.44 0.82
N GLU A 414 23.88 17.14 -0.13
CA GLU A 414 23.99 15.84 -0.78
C GLU A 414 24.24 14.73 0.25
N PHE A 415 25.22 14.92 1.14
CA PHE A 415 25.51 13.94 2.20
C PHE A 415 24.39 13.88 3.23
N MET A 416 23.87 15.03 3.65
CA MET A 416 22.78 15.10 4.62
C MET A 416 21.44 14.58 4.06
N SER A 417 21.37 14.27 2.77
CA SER A 417 20.27 13.52 2.17
C SER A 417 20.38 12.00 2.28
N TYR A 418 21.53 11.49 2.75
CA TYR A 418 21.76 10.05 2.85
C TYR A 418 20.76 9.38 3.79
N VAL A 419 20.05 8.40 3.23
CA VAL A 419 19.30 7.39 3.97
C VAL A 419 19.59 6.01 3.40
N ASN A 420 19.35 4.98 4.21
CA ASN A 420 19.46 3.59 3.74
C ASN A 420 18.50 3.37 2.57
N SER A 421 18.94 2.60 1.57
CA SER A 421 18.19 2.42 0.31
C SER A 421 18.29 1.02 -0.27
N ALA A 422 19.38 0.27 -0.01
CA ALA A 422 19.50 -1.09 -0.51
C ALA A 422 18.55 -2.04 0.26
N THR A 423 17.68 -2.72 -0.48
CA THR A 423 16.66 -3.63 0.04
C THR A 423 16.57 -4.91 -0.81
N ALA A 424 15.91 -5.94 -0.28
CA ALA A 424 15.46 -7.08 -1.06
C ALA A 424 14.17 -7.66 -0.50
N TYR A 425 13.22 -7.97 -1.38
CA TYR A 425 11.99 -8.70 -1.03
C TYR A 425 12.17 -10.16 -1.43
N VAL A 426 12.33 -11.04 -0.45
CA VAL A 426 12.78 -12.42 -0.64
C VAL A 426 11.58 -13.37 -0.66
N PRO A 427 11.36 -14.13 -1.74
CA PRO A 427 10.25 -15.07 -1.82
C PRO A 427 10.51 -16.31 -0.95
N LEU A 428 9.46 -17.02 -0.57
CA LEU A 428 9.57 -18.22 0.28
C LEU A 428 10.51 -19.29 -0.32
N SER A 429 10.51 -19.42 -1.65
CA SER A 429 11.36 -20.36 -2.41
C SER A 429 12.86 -20.08 -2.29
N ALA A 430 13.26 -18.87 -1.91
CA ALA A 430 14.65 -18.50 -1.64
C ALA A 430 15.02 -18.65 -0.15
N LEU A 431 14.03 -18.82 0.74
CA LEU A 431 14.23 -18.94 2.18
C LEU A 431 14.33 -20.41 2.62
N VAL A 432 13.51 -21.28 2.04
CA VAL A 432 13.42 -22.71 2.39
C VAL A 432 13.30 -23.57 1.13
N ASP A 433 13.62 -24.86 1.23
CA ASP A 433 13.43 -25.79 0.12
C ASP A 433 11.95 -26.02 -0.21
N ALA A 434 11.66 -26.55 -1.39
CA ALA A 434 10.29 -26.73 -1.89
C ALA A 434 9.42 -27.64 -1.00
N SER A 435 10.00 -28.65 -0.36
CA SER A 435 9.27 -29.57 0.53
C SER A 435 8.92 -28.89 1.85
N SER A 436 9.85 -28.12 2.40
CA SER A 436 9.64 -27.28 3.58
C SER A 436 8.61 -26.18 3.32
N ALA A 437 8.67 -25.51 2.17
CA ALA A 437 7.69 -24.50 1.76
C ALA A 437 6.27 -25.11 1.67
N SER A 438 6.14 -26.25 0.99
CA SER A 438 4.87 -26.94 0.83
C SER A 438 4.28 -27.42 2.17
N SER A 439 5.14 -27.89 3.08
CA SER A 439 4.75 -28.29 4.43
C SER A 439 4.27 -27.08 5.23
N LEU A 440 5.01 -25.97 5.20
CA LEU A 440 4.65 -24.73 5.90
C LEU A 440 3.32 -24.16 5.42
N ILE A 441 3.08 -24.14 4.11
CA ILE A 441 1.81 -23.69 3.51
C ILE A 441 0.66 -24.62 3.94
N SER A 442 0.86 -25.93 3.87
CA SER A 442 -0.16 -26.92 4.22
C SER A 442 -0.51 -26.86 5.71
N GLU A 443 0.49 -26.74 6.57
CA GLU A 443 0.32 -26.57 8.01
C GLU A 443 -0.47 -25.30 8.31
N ALA A 444 -0.08 -24.17 7.71
CA ALA A 444 -0.80 -22.92 7.85
C ALA A 444 -2.26 -23.10 7.41
N GLN A 445 -2.53 -23.62 6.21
CA GLN A 445 -3.90 -23.83 5.72
C GLN A 445 -4.72 -24.73 6.66
N SER A 446 -4.11 -25.78 7.22
CA SER A 446 -4.78 -26.71 8.13
C SER A 446 -5.09 -26.12 9.51
N SER A 447 -4.29 -25.17 9.99
CA SER A 447 -4.49 -24.51 11.29
C SER A 447 -5.43 -23.30 11.23
N MET A 448 -5.88 -22.89 10.03
CA MET A 448 -6.69 -21.69 9.84
C MET A 448 -7.94 -21.65 10.71
N GLU A 449 -8.71 -22.74 10.75
CA GLU A 449 -9.94 -22.81 11.54
C GLU A 449 -9.65 -22.72 13.05
N ASP A 450 -8.65 -23.47 13.52
CA ASP A 450 -8.25 -23.45 14.93
C ASP A 450 -7.77 -22.05 15.34
N HIS A 451 -6.94 -21.41 14.52
CA HIS A 451 -6.42 -20.07 14.78
C HIS A 451 -7.54 -19.01 14.71
N ALA A 452 -8.42 -19.07 13.71
CA ALA A 452 -9.58 -18.18 13.62
C ALA A 452 -10.48 -18.28 14.87
N ASN A 453 -10.64 -19.49 15.42
CA ASN A 453 -11.42 -19.74 16.64
C ASN A 453 -10.72 -19.24 17.92
N THR A 454 -9.40 -19.05 17.92
CA THR A 454 -8.71 -18.40 19.06
C THR A 454 -9.16 -16.94 19.24
N PHE A 455 -9.44 -16.23 18.14
CA PHE A 455 -10.01 -14.88 18.21
C PHE A 455 -11.42 -14.89 18.77
N LYS A 456 -12.22 -15.91 18.43
CA LYS A 456 -13.61 -16.04 18.90
C LYS A 456 -13.70 -16.19 20.42
N SER A 457 -12.89 -17.08 21.00
CA SER A 457 -12.97 -17.45 22.42
C SER A 457 -12.39 -16.41 23.39
N GLY A 458 -11.56 -15.48 22.92
CA GLY A 458 -10.96 -14.42 23.73
C GLY A 458 -11.77 -13.12 23.86
N GLY A 459 -12.89 -13.00 23.14
CA GLY A 459 -13.64 -11.75 22.99
C GLY A 459 -12.83 -10.64 22.30
N TYR A 460 -13.41 -9.45 22.15
CA TYR A 460 -12.71 -8.36 21.47
C TYR A 460 -11.41 -8.02 22.19
N LYS A 461 -11.34 -8.04 23.53
CA LYS A 461 -10.16 -7.60 24.29
C LYS A 461 -9.09 -8.67 24.47
N GLY A 462 -9.42 -9.94 24.26
CA GLY A 462 -8.49 -11.06 24.44
C GLY A 462 -8.27 -11.48 25.88
N ASP A 463 -9.09 -10.96 26.78
CA ASP A 463 -9.03 -11.23 28.21
C ASP A 463 -9.81 -12.51 28.59
N GLY A 464 -10.31 -13.24 27.59
CA GLY A 464 -11.12 -14.44 27.79
C GLY A 464 -12.59 -14.15 28.07
N ASN A 465 -13.02 -12.88 27.98
CA ASN A 465 -14.41 -12.48 28.22
C ASN A 465 -15.12 -12.11 26.92
N GLY A 466 -16.30 -12.68 26.70
CA GLY A 466 -17.14 -12.39 25.53
C GLY A 466 -16.75 -13.24 24.31
N GLN A 467 -17.28 -12.88 23.14
CA GLN A 467 -17.01 -13.55 21.88
C GLN A 467 -16.78 -12.50 20.78
N VAL A 468 -15.83 -12.73 19.89
CA VAL A 468 -15.71 -11.94 18.65
C VAL A 468 -16.86 -12.32 17.72
N ASP A 469 -17.41 -11.31 17.03
CA ASP A 469 -18.50 -11.47 16.08
C ASP A 469 -18.14 -12.48 14.96
N ASP A 470 -19.09 -13.34 14.60
CA ASP A 470 -18.87 -14.40 13.60
C ASP A 470 -18.45 -13.84 12.24
N THR A 471 -18.94 -12.66 11.84
CA THR A 471 -18.52 -12.03 10.57
C THR A 471 -17.05 -11.64 10.60
N VAL A 472 -16.53 -11.21 11.75
CA VAL A 472 -15.12 -10.88 11.93
C VAL A 472 -14.26 -12.14 11.86
N VAL A 473 -14.71 -13.24 12.47
CA VAL A 473 -14.04 -14.55 12.39
C VAL A 473 -13.95 -15.05 10.95
N GLU A 474 -15.03 -14.95 10.17
CA GLU A 474 -15.00 -15.29 8.74
C GLU A 474 -14.08 -14.36 7.94
N GLY A 475 -13.99 -13.09 8.32
CA GLY A 475 -12.98 -12.16 7.77
C GLY A 475 -11.54 -12.58 8.04
N TYR A 476 -11.22 -13.04 9.25
CA TYR A 476 -9.91 -13.59 9.58
C TYR A 476 -9.56 -14.79 8.70
N LYS A 477 -10.50 -15.73 8.52
CA LYS A 477 -10.31 -16.89 7.63
C LYS A 477 -10.07 -16.46 6.18
N GLN A 478 -10.83 -15.48 5.69
CA GLN A 478 -10.66 -14.99 4.33
C GLN A 478 -9.27 -14.38 4.10
N VAL A 479 -8.79 -13.55 5.03
CA VAL A 479 -7.44 -12.96 4.94
C VAL A 479 -6.37 -14.03 5.02
N TYR A 480 -6.50 -14.96 5.98
CA TYR A 480 -5.56 -16.06 6.15
C TYR A 480 -5.45 -16.91 4.88
N LYS A 481 -6.59 -17.34 4.34
CA LYS A 481 -6.66 -18.10 3.08
C LYS A 481 -6.03 -17.33 1.92
N THR A 482 -6.26 -16.01 1.84
CA THR A 482 -5.65 -15.18 0.80
C THR A 482 -4.12 -15.18 0.93
N ILE A 483 -3.57 -14.98 2.13
CA ILE A 483 -2.12 -14.99 2.35
C ILE A 483 -1.51 -16.34 1.95
N THR A 484 -2.08 -17.45 2.44
CA THR A 484 -1.54 -18.79 2.17
C THR A 484 -1.65 -19.19 0.70
N ASP A 485 -2.77 -18.86 0.04
CA ASP A 485 -3.05 -19.30 -1.32
C ASP A 485 -2.41 -18.39 -2.38
N LYS A 486 -2.25 -17.09 -2.07
CA LYS A 486 -1.86 -16.06 -3.05
C LYS A 486 -0.51 -15.43 -2.78
N MET A 487 0.08 -15.54 -1.59
CA MET A 487 1.38 -14.91 -1.29
C MET A 487 2.48 -15.95 -1.12
N PHE A 488 2.30 -16.92 -0.21
CA PHE A 488 3.36 -17.87 0.15
C PHE A 488 3.87 -18.70 -1.04
N GLY A 489 2.98 -19.08 -1.96
CA GLY A 489 3.30 -19.91 -3.13
C GLY A 489 3.48 -19.15 -4.45
N SER A 490 3.34 -17.83 -4.48
CA SER A 490 3.21 -17.05 -5.73
C SER A 490 4.47 -16.26 -6.13
N GLY A 491 5.52 -16.32 -5.32
CA GLY A 491 6.75 -15.57 -5.56
C GLY A 491 6.73 -14.14 -4.99
N ALA A 492 5.68 -13.74 -4.27
CA ALA A 492 5.70 -12.50 -3.49
C ALA A 492 6.76 -12.57 -2.38
N GLY A 493 7.44 -11.45 -2.10
CA GLY A 493 8.43 -11.36 -1.04
C GLY A 493 7.82 -11.59 0.34
N GLN A 494 8.34 -12.56 1.09
CA GLN A 494 7.89 -12.92 2.44
C GLN A 494 8.75 -12.29 3.55
N VAL A 495 9.99 -11.95 3.20
CA VAL A 495 10.93 -11.24 4.09
C VAL A 495 11.54 -10.08 3.32
N GLU A 496 11.50 -8.89 3.89
CA GLU A 496 12.33 -7.77 3.47
C GLU A 496 13.70 -7.86 4.15
N LEU A 497 14.77 -7.62 3.40
CA LEU A 497 16.13 -7.50 3.90
C LEU A 497 16.65 -6.08 3.67
N LEU A 498 17.27 -5.46 4.67
CA LEU A 498 17.88 -4.14 4.57
C LEU A 498 19.34 -4.16 5.02
N ILE A 499 20.14 -3.27 4.44
CA ILE A 499 21.48 -2.91 4.92
C ILE A 499 21.52 -1.44 5.31
N ALA A 500 22.14 -1.15 6.45
CA ALA A 500 22.32 0.22 6.93
C ALA A 500 23.78 0.54 7.26
N LEU A 501 24.16 1.78 6.92
CA LEU A 501 25.50 2.35 7.14
C LEU A 501 25.46 3.59 8.06
N THR A 502 24.36 3.78 8.78
CA THR A 502 24.12 4.97 9.63
C THR A 502 24.88 4.93 10.95
N GLN A 503 25.51 3.80 11.29
CA GLN A 503 26.32 3.65 12.50
C GLN A 503 27.82 3.72 12.19
N GLU A 504 28.60 4.29 13.11
CA GLU A 504 30.04 4.41 12.96
C GLU A 504 30.73 3.04 13.07
N GLY A 505 31.46 2.63 12.03
CA GLY A 505 32.24 1.39 12.04
C GLY A 505 31.40 0.11 12.10
N VAL A 506 30.10 0.20 11.79
CA VAL A 506 29.15 -0.90 11.85
C VAL A 506 28.32 -0.96 10.57
N ILE A 507 28.14 -2.17 10.04
CA ILE A 507 27.11 -2.51 9.05
C ILE A 507 25.99 -3.23 9.77
N VAL A 508 24.76 -2.73 9.61
CA VAL A 508 23.56 -3.37 10.18
C VAL A 508 22.82 -4.10 9.07
N LEU A 509 22.42 -5.34 9.34
CA LEU A 509 21.57 -6.15 8.47
C LEU A 509 20.24 -6.42 9.18
N GLN A 510 19.13 -6.08 8.54
CA GLN A 510 17.77 -6.24 9.09
C GLN A 510 16.97 -7.21 8.24
N ALA A 511 16.12 -8.01 8.89
CA ALA A 511 15.08 -8.81 8.25
C ALA A 511 13.72 -8.43 8.85
N ALA A 512 12.70 -8.35 7.99
CA ALA A 512 11.33 -8.02 8.40
C ALA A 512 10.29 -8.90 7.71
N LEU A 513 9.35 -9.42 8.48
CA LEU A 513 8.25 -10.26 8.01
C LEU A 513 7.22 -9.43 7.25
N GLN A 514 6.87 -9.84 6.03
CA GLN A 514 6.02 -9.04 5.12
C GLN A 514 4.54 -9.45 5.14
N HIS A 515 4.24 -10.74 5.26
CA HIS A 515 2.86 -11.26 5.29
C HIS A 515 2.58 -12.01 6.60
N PRO A 516 2.50 -11.31 7.76
CA PRO A 516 2.21 -11.95 9.03
C PRO A 516 0.84 -12.63 9.02
N LEU A 517 0.78 -13.87 9.51
CA LEU A 517 -0.48 -14.54 9.84
C LEU A 517 -0.98 -14.15 11.23
N SER A 518 -0.07 -13.68 12.10
CA SER A 518 -0.43 -13.00 13.35
C SER A 518 -1.22 -11.75 13.03
N MET A 519 -2.45 -11.70 13.53
CA MET A 519 -3.32 -10.55 13.37
C MET A 519 -3.86 -10.15 14.73
N GLY A 520 -3.76 -8.86 15.03
CA GLY A 520 -4.10 -8.32 16.32
C GLY A 520 -5.33 -7.42 16.30
N ARG A 521 -5.36 -6.49 17.25
CA ARG A 521 -6.45 -5.54 17.46
C ARG A 521 -5.98 -4.25 18.12
N MET A 522 -6.82 -3.23 18.04
CA MET A 522 -6.72 -2.04 18.88
C MET A 522 -8.07 -1.64 19.45
N TYR A 523 -8.11 -1.07 20.65
CA TYR A 523 -9.37 -0.60 21.23
C TYR A 523 -9.17 0.56 22.21
N ILE A 524 -10.23 1.34 22.39
CA ILE A 524 -10.30 2.39 23.41
C ILE A 524 -10.66 1.80 24.79
N THR A 525 -10.18 2.44 25.85
CA THR A 525 -10.49 2.10 27.25
C THR A 525 -11.29 3.18 27.95
N SER A 526 -11.49 4.34 27.30
CA SER A 526 -12.28 5.46 27.81
C SER A 526 -12.93 6.21 26.64
N ALA A 527 -13.88 7.10 26.96
CA ALA A 527 -14.50 8.00 26.00
C ALA A 527 -13.62 9.21 25.59
N SER A 528 -12.36 9.28 26.05
CA SER A 528 -11.42 10.36 25.75
C SER A 528 -10.59 10.03 24.51
N ALA A 529 -10.65 10.89 23.50
CA ALA A 529 -9.77 10.80 22.32
C ALA A 529 -8.31 11.22 22.61
N PHE A 530 -8.01 11.71 23.83
CA PHE A 530 -6.65 12.04 24.26
C PHE A 530 -5.94 10.87 24.93
N ASP A 531 -6.69 9.83 25.31
CA ASP A 531 -6.13 8.65 25.95
C ASP A 531 -5.63 7.72 24.84
N ALA A 532 -4.42 7.17 25.00
CA ALA A 532 -3.90 6.22 24.02
C ALA A 532 -4.77 4.95 23.99
N PRO A 533 -5.15 4.44 22.80
CA PRO A 533 -5.80 3.16 22.71
C PRO A 533 -4.83 2.04 23.10
N VAL A 534 -5.37 0.88 23.49
CA VAL A 534 -4.60 -0.34 23.60
C VAL A 534 -4.29 -0.84 22.20
N LEU A 535 -3.01 -1.15 21.93
CA LEU A 535 -2.53 -1.65 20.64
C LEU A 535 -1.94 -3.03 20.84
N ASP A 536 -2.56 -4.07 20.30
CA ASP A 536 -2.09 -5.44 20.46
C ASP A 536 -1.99 -6.11 19.09
N PRO A 537 -0.84 -6.01 18.39
CA PRO A 537 -0.65 -6.66 17.10
C PRO A 537 -0.52 -8.20 17.21
N ALA A 538 -0.51 -8.74 18.44
CA ALA A 538 -0.37 -10.17 18.71
C ALA A 538 0.83 -10.80 17.99
N TYR A 539 1.98 -10.12 17.99
CA TYR A 539 3.17 -10.55 17.25
C TYR A 539 3.55 -11.99 17.57
N LEU A 540 3.86 -12.77 16.53
CA LEU A 540 4.25 -14.18 16.60
C LEU A 540 3.22 -15.09 17.29
N SER A 541 1.94 -14.70 17.28
CA SER A 541 0.84 -15.59 17.71
C SER A 541 0.64 -16.76 16.76
N HIS A 542 1.06 -16.62 15.50
CA HIS A 542 1.11 -17.72 14.54
C HIS A 542 2.55 -18.25 14.37
N PRO A 543 2.80 -19.56 14.49
CA PRO A 543 4.16 -20.12 14.47
C PRO A 543 4.88 -20.02 13.11
N THR A 544 4.13 -19.94 12.01
CA THR A 544 4.68 -19.74 10.67
C THR A 544 5.46 -18.43 10.56
N ASP A 545 5.01 -17.38 11.23
CA ASP A 545 5.65 -16.06 11.21
C ASP A 545 7.09 -16.12 11.72
N LEU A 546 7.30 -16.83 12.83
CA LEU A 546 8.62 -17.03 13.42
C LEU A 546 9.52 -17.86 12.49
N THR A 547 8.95 -18.87 11.82
CA THR A 547 9.69 -19.73 10.89
C THR A 547 10.18 -18.96 9.67
N ILE A 548 9.31 -18.14 9.06
CA ILE A 548 9.65 -17.31 7.90
C ILE A 548 10.70 -16.27 8.29
N LEU A 549 10.48 -15.53 9.37
CA LEU A 549 11.40 -14.49 9.83
C LEU A 549 12.79 -15.06 10.20
N ARG A 550 12.83 -16.21 10.89
CA ARG A 550 14.08 -16.93 11.17
C ARG A 550 14.83 -17.29 9.89
N SER A 551 14.13 -17.79 8.88
CA SER A 551 14.76 -18.18 7.60
C SER A 551 15.39 -16.96 6.92
N GLY A 552 14.76 -15.78 7.05
CA GLY A 552 15.34 -14.49 6.65
C GLY A 552 16.66 -14.17 7.35
N PHE A 553 16.74 -14.33 8.68
CA PHE A 553 17.99 -14.13 9.43
C PHE A 553 19.09 -15.14 9.10
N GLN A 554 18.71 -16.38 8.83
CA GLN A 554 19.66 -17.40 8.36
C GLN A 554 20.22 -17.04 6.98
N LEU A 555 19.42 -16.43 6.10
CA LEU A 555 19.89 -15.87 4.83
C LEU A 555 20.83 -14.67 5.05
N LEU A 556 20.52 -13.74 5.96
CA LEU A 556 21.42 -12.64 6.31
C LEU A 556 22.78 -13.11 6.85
N SER A 557 22.79 -14.20 7.61
CA SER A 557 24.04 -14.78 8.12
C SER A 557 24.92 -15.32 7.01
N LYS A 558 24.32 -15.96 6.00
CA LYS A 558 25.03 -16.37 4.78
C LYS A 558 25.53 -15.14 4.03
N LEU A 559 24.67 -14.13 3.84
CA LEU A 559 24.97 -12.87 3.16
C LEU A 559 26.23 -12.18 3.73
N ALA A 560 26.33 -12.06 5.05
CA ALA A 560 27.47 -11.45 5.72
C ALA A 560 28.82 -12.14 5.43
N THR A 561 28.79 -13.43 5.07
CA THR A 561 29.98 -14.24 4.77
C THR A 561 30.19 -14.53 3.29
N THR A 562 29.35 -13.98 2.42
CA THR A 562 29.39 -14.24 0.98
C THR A 562 29.99 -13.06 0.22
N ALA A 563 30.83 -13.33 -0.78
CA ALA A 563 31.45 -12.29 -1.61
C ALA A 563 30.46 -11.76 -2.67
N PRO A 564 30.60 -10.49 -3.13
CA PRO A 564 31.62 -9.52 -2.72
C PRO A 564 31.41 -8.83 -1.36
N LEU A 565 30.18 -8.80 -0.82
CA LEU A 565 29.86 -8.01 0.38
C LEU A 565 30.71 -8.37 1.61
N SER A 566 31.01 -9.66 1.81
CA SER A 566 31.86 -10.15 2.91
C SER A 566 33.22 -9.48 3.02
N SER A 567 33.76 -8.91 1.93
CA SER A 567 35.02 -8.15 1.98
C SER A 567 34.92 -6.86 2.83
N SER A 568 33.70 -6.36 3.02
CA SER A 568 33.39 -5.19 3.84
C SER A 568 32.85 -5.57 5.23
N MET A 569 32.65 -6.85 5.51
CA MET A 569 32.09 -7.35 6.77
C MET A 569 33.20 -7.81 7.71
N GLY A 570 33.13 -7.40 8.96
CA GLY A 570 33.94 -7.91 10.07
C GLY A 570 33.12 -8.84 10.98
N ASP A 571 33.59 -9.01 12.22
CA ASP A 571 32.93 -9.85 13.21
C ASP A 571 31.54 -9.33 13.57
N ALA A 572 30.62 -10.26 13.84
CA ALA A 572 29.31 -9.94 14.40
C ALA A 572 29.48 -9.27 15.78
N THR A 573 28.88 -8.09 15.93
CA THR A 573 28.87 -7.29 17.17
C THR A 573 27.53 -7.39 17.90
N PHE A 574 26.47 -7.77 17.19
CA PHE A 574 25.13 -8.01 17.74
C PHE A 574 24.40 -9.08 16.90
N GLY A 575 23.88 -10.11 17.55
CA GLY A 575 23.23 -11.25 16.90
C GLY A 575 23.05 -12.43 17.86
N PRO A 576 22.57 -13.58 17.37
CA PRO A 576 22.40 -14.79 18.17
C PRO A 576 23.75 -15.44 18.51
N ALA A 577 23.73 -16.36 19.48
CA ALA A 577 24.92 -17.11 19.90
C ALA A 577 25.42 -18.11 18.84
N SER A 578 24.53 -18.64 18.01
CA SER A 578 24.85 -19.52 16.89
C SER A 578 23.78 -19.39 15.80
N ASN A 579 24.00 -20.06 14.66
CA ASN A 579 23.04 -20.10 13.57
C ASN A 579 21.93 -21.16 13.76
N SER A 580 21.76 -21.71 14.96
CA SER A 580 20.73 -22.71 15.25
C SER A 580 19.33 -22.10 15.32
N ASP A 581 18.30 -22.90 15.04
CA ASP A 581 16.93 -22.42 15.07
C ASP A 581 16.51 -21.90 16.46
N ASN A 582 16.95 -22.56 17.53
CA ASN A 582 16.63 -22.18 18.89
C ASN A 582 17.25 -20.82 19.28
N ASP A 583 18.50 -20.57 18.89
CA ASP A 583 19.16 -19.31 19.19
C ASP A 583 18.56 -18.16 18.39
N TRP A 584 18.19 -18.40 17.12
CA TRP A 584 17.43 -17.41 16.34
C TRP A 584 16.06 -17.12 16.92
N ASN A 585 15.31 -18.15 17.29
CA ASN A 585 14.00 -17.95 17.90
C ASN A 585 14.12 -17.12 19.18
N THR A 586 15.08 -17.45 20.05
CA THR A 586 15.35 -16.69 21.29
C THR A 586 15.74 -15.24 20.99
N PHE A 587 16.58 -15.03 19.97
CA PHE A 587 17.01 -13.70 19.56
C PHE A 587 15.86 -12.85 19.01
N ILE A 588 15.03 -13.39 18.11
CA ILE A 588 13.82 -12.74 17.58
C ILE A 588 12.87 -12.43 18.74
N GLN A 589 12.67 -13.43 19.61
CA GLN A 589 12.03 -13.38 20.93
C GLN A 589 12.27 -12.05 21.66
N ALA A 590 13.57 -11.81 21.88
CA ALA A 590 14.08 -10.73 22.72
C ALA A 590 14.22 -9.38 22.01
N ASN A 591 14.37 -9.35 20.67
CA ASN A 591 14.84 -8.15 19.97
C ASN A 591 13.91 -7.67 18.85
N ALA A 592 12.95 -8.48 18.39
CA ALA A 592 12.06 -8.05 17.32
C ALA A 592 11.09 -6.95 17.77
N GLY A 593 10.70 -6.10 16.84
CA GLY A 593 9.76 -5.00 17.05
C GLY A 593 9.16 -4.54 15.72
N THR A 594 8.46 -3.41 15.77
CA THR A 594 7.80 -2.83 14.60
C THR A 594 8.79 -2.41 13.52
N GLU A 595 8.43 -2.61 12.26
CA GLU A 595 9.00 -1.88 11.11
C GLU A 595 8.20 -0.61 10.78
N TYR A 596 7.26 -0.26 11.66
CA TYR A 596 6.49 0.97 11.63
C TYR A 596 5.43 1.05 10.52
N HIS A 597 4.85 -0.08 10.15
CA HIS A 597 3.85 -0.25 9.09
C HIS A 597 2.52 -0.81 9.63
N PRO A 598 1.88 -0.21 10.66
CA PRO A 598 0.62 -0.75 11.14
C PRO A 598 -0.52 -0.58 10.12
N THR A 599 -1.38 -1.59 9.92
CA THR A 599 -2.55 -1.58 9.02
C THR A 599 -3.78 -2.28 9.63
N GLY A 600 -4.87 -2.45 8.86
CA GLY A 600 -5.97 -3.39 9.18
C GLY A 600 -7.16 -2.86 9.98
N SER A 601 -6.95 -1.83 10.81
CA SER A 601 -7.92 -1.39 11.82
C SER A 601 -9.26 -0.84 11.27
N CYS A 602 -9.34 -0.49 9.99
CA CYS A 602 -10.57 -0.10 9.30
C CYS A 602 -10.67 -0.80 7.93
N ALA A 603 -10.35 -2.09 7.87
CA ALA A 603 -10.23 -2.85 6.62
C ALA A 603 -11.39 -2.65 5.63
N MET A 604 -11.03 -2.43 4.36
CA MET A 604 -11.94 -2.39 3.22
C MET A 604 -12.25 -3.81 2.76
N MET A 605 -13.38 -4.32 3.23
CA MET A 605 -13.88 -5.67 2.98
C MET A 605 -15.41 -5.64 3.08
N PRO A 606 -16.13 -6.65 2.55
CA PRO A 606 -17.55 -6.81 2.78
C PRO A 606 -17.90 -6.77 4.27
N ARG A 607 -19.01 -6.12 4.62
CA ARG A 607 -19.53 -6.10 6.00
C ARG A 607 -19.75 -7.51 6.58
N SER A 608 -20.11 -8.48 5.74
CA SER A 608 -20.28 -9.89 6.10
C SER A 608 -18.98 -10.60 6.49
N LEU A 609 -17.83 -10.00 6.19
CA LEU A 609 -16.49 -10.43 6.59
C LEU A 609 -15.90 -9.51 7.67
N GLY A 610 -16.76 -8.79 8.40
CA GLY A 610 -16.35 -7.83 9.41
C GLY A 610 -15.57 -6.65 8.83
N GLY A 611 -15.81 -6.26 7.59
CA GLY A 611 -15.25 -5.04 7.00
C GLY A 611 -15.80 -3.76 7.65
N VAL A 612 -15.01 -2.68 7.58
CA VAL A 612 -15.37 -1.39 8.17
C VAL A 612 -15.83 -0.40 7.10
N VAL A 613 -15.16 -0.40 5.95
CA VAL A 613 -15.53 0.43 4.81
C VAL A 613 -15.84 -0.41 3.57
N ASP A 614 -16.73 0.11 2.73
CA ASP A 614 -17.02 -0.46 1.41
C ASP A 614 -15.94 -0.09 0.36
N GLU A 615 -16.08 -0.59 -0.87
CA GLU A 615 -15.18 -0.29 -2.01
C GLU A 615 -15.14 1.20 -2.40
N THR A 616 -16.03 2.03 -1.86
CA THR A 616 -15.97 3.49 -2.02
C THR A 616 -15.29 4.17 -0.82
N LEU A 617 -14.76 3.41 0.13
CA LEU A 617 -14.19 3.87 1.40
C LEU A 617 -15.22 4.41 2.40
N LYS A 618 -16.53 4.19 2.18
CA LYS A 618 -17.58 4.67 3.08
C LYS A 618 -17.75 3.70 4.25
N VAL A 619 -17.80 4.25 5.47
CA VAL A 619 -17.99 3.47 6.69
C VAL A 619 -19.40 2.89 6.70
N TYR A 620 -19.52 1.57 6.90
CA TYR A 620 -20.82 0.89 6.96
C TYR A 620 -21.71 1.47 8.06
N GLY A 621 -23.00 1.65 7.74
CA GLY A 621 -23.97 2.28 8.64
C GLY A 621 -23.92 3.80 8.64
N THR A 622 -23.12 4.42 7.77
CA THR A 622 -23.03 5.88 7.63
C THR A 622 -23.38 6.33 6.21
N GLN A 623 -23.94 7.54 6.10
CA GLN A 623 -24.26 8.14 4.80
C GLN A 623 -23.03 8.80 4.14
N ASN A 624 -22.16 9.39 4.96
CA ASN A 624 -21.18 10.38 4.54
C ASN A 624 -19.90 10.43 5.40
N VAL A 625 -19.52 9.30 6.02
CA VAL A 625 -18.21 9.16 6.67
C VAL A 625 -17.35 8.21 5.85
N ARG A 626 -16.11 8.61 5.56
CA ARG A 626 -15.11 7.75 4.90
C ARG A 626 -13.86 7.56 5.73
N VAL A 627 -13.12 6.49 5.45
CA VAL A 627 -11.75 6.30 5.96
C VAL A 627 -10.80 6.22 4.77
N VAL A 628 -9.80 7.11 4.73
CA VAL A 628 -8.84 7.23 3.62
C VAL A 628 -7.44 7.32 4.21
N ASP A 629 -6.88 6.17 4.60
CA ASP A 629 -5.51 6.00 5.06
C ASP A 629 -5.12 4.50 5.08
N ALA A 630 -3.94 4.15 5.62
CA ALA A 630 -3.43 2.77 5.67
C ALA A 630 -4.27 1.78 6.51
N SER A 631 -5.25 2.24 7.28
CA SER A 631 -6.15 1.36 8.04
C SER A 631 -7.02 0.46 7.15
N VAL A 632 -7.18 0.81 5.87
CA VAL A 632 -8.12 0.15 4.95
C VAL A 632 -7.58 -1.13 4.32
N TYR A 633 -6.27 -1.40 4.43
CA TYR A 633 -5.71 -2.65 3.92
C TYR A 633 -6.22 -3.82 4.77
N PRO A 634 -6.72 -4.92 4.17
CA PRO A 634 -7.19 -6.08 4.92
C PRO A 634 -6.05 -7.00 5.38
N PHE A 635 -4.87 -6.86 4.78
CA PHE A 635 -3.63 -7.54 5.13
C PHE A 635 -2.44 -6.64 4.82
N GLU A 636 -1.32 -6.93 5.46
CA GLU A 636 -0.07 -6.19 5.26
C GLU A 636 0.47 -6.38 3.83
N LEU A 637 0.97 -5.30 3.25
CA LEU A 637 1.55 -5.31 1.90
C LEU A 637 3.06 -5.42 2.03
N ALA A 638 3.71 -6.27 1.22
CA ALA A 638 5.16 -6.39 1.10
C ALA A 638 5.76 -5.16 0.43
N SER A 639 5.70 -4.02 1.12
CA SER A 639 6.19 -2.73 0.68
C SER A 639 6.20 -1.76 1.85
N HIS A 640 7.00 -0.71 1.73
CA HIS A 640 6.83 0.46 2.59
C HIS A 640 5.52 1.16 2.27
N LEU A 641 4.70 1.45 3.29
CA LEU A 641 3.32 1.91 3.08
C LEU A 641 3.18 3.33 2.51
N GLY A 642 4.26 4.10 2.36
CA GLY A 642 4.20 5.47 1.85
C GLY A 642 3.57 5.56 0.47
N ALA A 643 4.11 4.79 -0.48
CA ALA A 643 3.64 4.75 -1.87
C ALA A 643 2.18 4.28 -2.02
N PRO A 644 1.78 3.10 -1.51
CA PRO A 644 0.40 2.64 -1.64
C PRO A 644 -0.59 3.55 -0.90
N THR A 645 -0.20 4.20 0.20
CA THR A 645 -1.12 5.10 0.91
C THR A 645 -1.41 6.38 0.11
N TYR A 646 -0.45 6.91 -0.65
CA TYR A 646 -0.76 7.98 -1.61
C TYR A 646 -1.69 7.49 -2.73
N GLY A 647 -1.55 6.24 -3.19
CA GLY A 647 -2.49 5.61 -4.12
C GLY A 647 -3.93 5.58 -3.57
N VAL A 648 -4.09 5.17 -2.31
CA VAL A 648 -5.39 5.21 -1.60
C VAL A 648 -5.94 6.63 -1.54
N ALA A 649 -5.11 7.62 -1.24
CA ALA A 649 -5.54 9.02 -1.16
C ALA A 649 -5.98 9.58 -2.52
N GLU A 650 -5.26 9.28 -3.60
CA GLU A 650 -5.60 9.73 -4.96
C GLU A 650 -6.92 9.12 -5.45
N ILE A 651 -7.14 7.81 -5.22
CA ILE A 651 -8.41 7.14 -5.54
C ILE A 651 -9.54 7.65 -4.64
N GLY A 652 -9.31 7.77 -3.33
CA GLY A 652 -10.32 8.27 -2.39
C GLY A 652 -10.80 9.67 -2.75
N ALA A 653 -9.88 10.59 -3.08
CA ALA A 653 -10.24 11.92 -3.55
C ALA A 653 -11.02 11.89 -4.88
N GLN A 654 -10.66 11.00 -5.80
CA GLN A 654 -11.38 10.81 -7.05
C GLN A 654 -12.82 10.33 -6.80
N LEU A 655 -13.02 9.30 -5.97
CA LEU A 655 -14.34 8.77 -5.64
C LEU A 655 -15.24 9.83 -5.00
N ILE A 656 -14.70 10.61 -4.05
CA ILE A 656 -15.43 11.71 -3.41
C ILE A 656 -15.83 12.77 -4.45
N ARG A 657 -14.90 13.19 -5.32
CA ARG A 657 -15.21 14.18 -6.36
C ARG A 657 -16.25 13.67 -7.35
N GLN A 658 -16.16 12.42 -7.78
CA GLN A 658 -17.15 11.81 -8.67
C GLN A 658 -18.56 11.85 -8.09
N GLN A 659 -18.71 11.64 -6.77
CA GLN A 659 -20.01 11.73 -6.09
C GLN A 659 -20.62 13.15 -6.12
N TYR A 660 -19.80 14.20 -6.09
CA TYR A 660 -20.27 15.59 -5.94
C TYR A 660 -20.11 16.48 -7.17
N ASN A 661 -19.33 16.08 -8.18
CA ASN A 661 -19.05 16.86 -9.38
C ASN A 661 -19.87 16.39 -10.59
N VAL A 662 -21.10 15.92 -10.36
CA VAL A 662 -22.02 15.49 -11.42
C VAL A 662 -22.49 16.70 -12.22
N GLY A 663 -21.73 17.02 -13.28
CA GLY A 663 -21.95 18.17 -14.17
C GLY A 663 -20.73 18.59 -15.01
N ALA A 664 -19.52 18.09 -14.71
CA ALA A 664 -18.28 18.43 -15.41
C ALA A 664 -17.63 17.25 -16.15
N VAL A 665 -18.42 16.35 -16.75
CA VAL A 665 -17.90 15.41 -17.75
C VAL A 665 -17.75 16.18 -19.06
N ASN A 666 -16.55 16.69 -19.32
CA ASN A 666 -16.16 17.17 -20.65
C ASN A 666 -16.20 15.98 -21.60
N HIS A 667 -17.16 15.96 -22.51
CA HIS A 667 -17.05 15.17 -23.73
C HIS A 667 -15.78 15.60 -24.47
N GLY A 668 -15.00 14.60 -24.88
CA GLY A 668 -13.76 14.79 -25.61
C GLY A 668 -13.95 15.69 -26.84
N ASN A 669 -12.93 16.51 -27.05
CA ASN A 669 -12.79 17.50 -28.09
C ASN A 669 -12.82 16.85 -29.49
N GLY A 670 -14.01 16.76 -30.09
CA GLY A 670 -14.19 16.43 -31.50
C GLY A 670 -14.24 17.72 -32.33
N THR A 671 -13.22 17.94 -33.14
CA THR A 671 -13.16 19.04 -34.11
C THR A 671 -14.28 18.92 -35.15
N GLY A 672 -15.20 19.89 -35.16
CA GLY A 672 -16.23 20.04 -36.18
C GLY A 672 -16.45 21.51 -36.51
N ASN A 673 -16.01 21.91 -37.69
CA ASN A 673 -16.11 23.25 -38.27
C ASN A 673 -17.60 23.62 -38.55
N GLY A 674 -17.94 24.91 -38.50
CA GLY A 674 -19.31 25.48 -38.62
C GLY A 674 -20.12 25.04 -39.86
N THR A 675 -21.44 25.27 -39.93
CA THR A 675 -22.08 26.61 -39.98
C THR A 675 -23.59 26.59 -39.68
N ASP A 676 -24.07 27.65 -39.02
CA ASP A 676 -25.32 28.42 -39.17
C ASP A 676 -26.65 27.77 -39.61
N ASN A 677 -27.69 27.89 -38.76
CA ASN A 677 -28.79 28.89 -38.84
C ASN A 677 -30.11 28.35 -38.25
N GLY A 678 -30.86 29.23 -37.57
CA GLY A 678 -32.32 29.14 -37.55
C GLY A 678 -33.01 28.93 -36.20
N SER A 679 -33.35 30.05 -35.57
CA SER A 679 -34.46 30.32 -34.64
C SER A 679 -35.60 29.28 -34.44
N SER A 680 -36.01 29.18 -33.17
CA SER A 680 -37.38 29.20 -32.63
C SER A 680 -37.94 27.93 -31.96
N ALA A 681 -38.69 28.21 -30.89
CA ALA A 681 -39.72 27.42 -30.21
C ALA A 681 -39.33 26.54 -29.01
N SER A 682 -40.05 26.85 -27.93
CA SER A 682 -40.19 26.19 -26.63
C SER A 682 -40.67 24.74 -26.74
N ALA A 683 -40.14 23.85 -25.90
CA ALA A 683 -40.88 22.69 -25.37
C ALA A 683 -40.21 22.13 -24.10
N THR A 684 -40.95 22.23 -23.01
CA THR A 684 -40.82 21.49 -21.75
C THR A 684 -41.02 20.00 -21.98
N ALA A 685 -40.21 19.12 -21.37
CA ALA A 685 -40.61 17.73 -21.12
C ALA A 685 -39.91 17.14 -19.89
N PHE A 686 -40.65 17.16 -18.78
CA PHE A 686 -40.58 16.22 -17.67
C PHE A 686 -40.94 14.81 -18.19
N PHE A 687 -40.28 13.75 -17.73
CA PHE A 687 -40.93 12.44 -17.63
C PHE A 687 -40.44 11.66 -16.39
N LEU A 688 -41.33 11.64 -15.39
CA LEU A 688 -41.47 10.57 -14.42
C LEU A 688 -41.99 9.31 -15.15
N THR A 689 -41.52 8.13 -14.74
CA THR A 689 -42.34 6.91 -14.83
C THR A 689 -42.01 5.97 -13.67
N LEU A 690 -42.88 6.02 -12.67
CA LEU A 690 -43.21 4.89 -11.79
C LEU A 690 -43.96 3.85 -12.62
N THR A 691 -43.68 2.56 -12.41
CA THR A 691 -44.62 1.49 -12.74
C THR A 691 -44.85 0.59 -11.53
N SER A 692 -46.14 0.36 -11.32
CA SER A 692 -46.81 -0.19 -10.16
C SER A 692 -47.03 -1.71 -10.28
N SER A 693 -47.06 -2.34 -9.11
CA SER A 693 -47.73 -3.61 -8.81
C SER A 693 -49.19 -3.65 -9.31
N THR A 694 -49.66 -4.83 -9.72
CA THR A 694 -51.08 -5.14 -9.82
C THR A 694 -51.41 -6.39 -9.00
N SER A 695 -52.51 -6.32 -8.26
CA SER A 695 -53.26 -7.46 -7.72
C SER A 695 -54.63 -7.49 -8.37
N PRO A 696 -55.32 -8.64 -8.41
CA PRO A 696 -56.78 -8.68 -8.54
C PRO A 696 -57.47 -9.23 -7.27
N ILE A 697 -58.71 -8.78 -7.06
CA ILE A 697 -59.58 -9.03 -5.89
C ILE A 697 -60.67 -10.07 -6.22
N SER A 698 -61.12 -10.78 -5.16
CA SER A 698 -62.37 -11.54 -4.93
C SER A 698 -62.40 -13.00 -5.45
N SER A 699 -62.95 -14.01 -4.77
CA SER A 699 -63.86 -14.10 -3.61
C SER A 699 -63.97 -15.54 -3.05
N PHE A 700 -64.29 -15.63 -1.75
CA PHE A 700 -65.15 -16.61 -1.04
C PHE A 700 -64.71 -18.07 -0.68
N LEU A 701 -64.71 -18.26 0.66
CA LEU A 701 -65.16 -19.39 1.50
C LEU A 701 -64.43 -20.77 1.55
N SER A 702 -64.14 -21.10 2.82
CA SER A 702 -64.36 -22.36 3.55
C SER A 702 -63.20 -23.35 3.78
N SER A 703 -62.87 -23.47 5.08
CA SER A 703 -62.55 -24.67 5.88
C SER A 703 -61.68 -25.78 5.29
N LEU A 704 -60.63 -26.19 6.01
CA LEU A 704 -60.68 -27.23 7.06
C LEU A 704 -59.27 -27.78 7.33
N THR A 705 -58.90 -27.85 8.60
CA THR A 705 -57.70 -28.47 9.17
C THR A 705 -57.72 -29.99 9.04
N VAL A 706 -56.61 -30.66 8.65
CA VAL A 706 -56.23 -32.02 9.12
C VAL A 706 -54.70 -32.22 9.07
N HIS A 707 -54.14 -32.67 10.19
CA HIS A 707 -52.76 -33.18 10.40
C HIS A 707 -52.58 -34.61 9.87
N VAL A 708 -51.32 -35.12 9.86
CA VAL A 708 -50.83 -36.54 9.97
C VAL A 708 -49.87 -36.89 8.80
N ILE A 709 -48.78 -37.66 8.87
CA ILE A 709 -47.80 -38.15 9.87
C ILE A 709 -46.87 -39.17 9.11
N ILE A 710 -45.58 -39.27 9.48
CA ILE A 710 -44.72 -40.50 9.55
C ILE A 710 -44.09 -41.21 8.31
N MET A 711 -42.74 -41.27 8.38
CA MET A 711 -41.76 -42.39 8.26
C MET A 711 -41.38 -43.16 6.96
N ARG A 712 -40.04 -43.18 6.74
CA ARG A 712 -39.05 -44.30 6.65
C ARG A 712 -38.91 -45.26 5.43
N PHE A 713 -37.64 -45.34 4.98
CA PHE A 713 -36.77 -46.50 4.60
C PHE A 713 -37.12 -47.41 3.40
N PHE A 714 -36.19 -47.57 2.43
CA PHE A 714 -35.26 -48.73 2.31
C PHE A 714 -34.25 -48.60 1.12
N THR A 715 -33.13 -49.31 1.27
CA THR A 715 -31.84 -49.37 0.54
C THR A 715 -31.82 -50.37 -0.65
N VAL A 716 -30.63 -50.59 -1.28
CA VAL A 716 -30.12 -51.77 -2.07
C VAL A 716 -30.00 -51.50 -3.60
N VAL A 717 -28.94 -51.80 -4.40
CA VAL A 717 -27.59 -52.43 -4.28
C VAL A 717 -26.72 -52.10 -5.53
N SER A 718 -25.40 -52.22 -5.38
CA SER A 718 -24.27 -52.08 -6.33
C SER A 718 -24.02 -53.29 -7.26
N ALA A 719 -23.29 -53.12 -8.38
CA ALA A 719 -22.36 -54.14 -8.93
C ALA A 719 -21.42 -53.60 -10.05
N LEU A 720 -20.21 -54.17 -10.09
CA LEU A 720 -19.01 -53.84 -10.90
C LEU A 720 -18.83 -54.72 -12.17
N ALA A 721 -17.90 -54.26 -13.04
CA ALA A 721 -16.92 -54.99 -13.88
C ALA A 721 -17.22 -55.30 -15.37
N ALA A 722 -16.36 -54.82 -16.28
CA ALA A 722 -15.29 -55.59 -16.97
C ALA A 722 -14.80 -54.93 -18.29
N ALA A 723 -13.61 -55.33 -18.74
CA ALA A 723 -12.67 -54.64 -19.64
C ALA A 723 -12.79 -54.90 -21.16
N GLY A 724 -12.32 -53.92 -21.97
CA GLY A 724 -11.39 -54.04 -23.12
C GLY A 724 -11.87 -54.61 -24.46
N PHE A 725 -11.75 -53.83 -25.56
CA PHE A 725 -11.09 -54.18 -26.85
C PHE A 725 -11.12 -52.99 -27.85
N ALA A 726 -10.25 -53.04 -28.87
CA ALA A 726 -9.63 -51.92 -29.59
C ALA A 726 -10.34 -51.31 -30.83
N ALA A 727 -9.95 -50.05 -31.12
CA ALA A 727 -9.69 -49.37 -32.40
C ALA A 727 -10.57 -49.57 -33.67
N ALA A 728 -11.12 -48.48 -34.23
CA ALA A 728 -10.99 -48.06 -35.66
C ALA A 728 -11.78 -46.78 -36.03
N GLN A 729 -11.08 -45.83 -36.67
CA GLN A 729 -11.44 -44.87 -37.73
C GLN A 729 -12.58 -43.82 -37.59
N GLU A 730 -12.15 -42.55 -37.60
CA GLU A 730 -12.87 -41.36 -38.10
C GLU A 730 -12.97 -41.33 -39.63
N ALA A 731 -14.09 -40.80 -40.17
CA ALA A 731 -14.10 -39.66 -41.10
C ALA A 731 -15.53 -39.28 -41.56
N ALA A 732 -15.72 -37.97 -41.78
CA ALA A 732 -16.76 -37.28 -42.55
C ALA A 732 -18.06 -36.87 -41.84
N ARG A 733 -18.17 -35.56 -41.56
CA ARG A 733 -19.06 -34.60 -42.24
C ARG A 733 -19.10 -33.30 -41.42
N PHE A 734 -18.89 -32.15 -42.05
CA PHE A 734 -19.90 -31.07 -42.11
C PHE A 734 -19.43 -29.97 -43.07
N GLY A 735 -20.38 -29.49 -43.87
CA GLY A 735 -20.19 -28.56 -44.97
C GLY A 735 -20.38 -27.09 -44.60
N SER A 736 -20.17 -26.28 -45.63
CA SER A 736 -20.17 -24.82 -45.77
C SER A 736 -21.42 -24.07 -45.29
N VAL A 737 -21.22 -22.85 -44.77
CA VAL A 737 -22.15 -21.71 -44.87
C VAL A 737 -21.35 -20.42 -45.17
N GLN A 738 -21.76 -19.67 -46.20
CA GLN A 738 -21.30 -18.32 -46.57
C GLN A 738 -21.97 -17.24 -45.70
N ALA A 739 -21.26 -16.13 -45.44
CA ALA A 739 -21.85 -14.86 -44.99
C ALA A 739 -21.21 -13.65 -45.72
N ASP A 740 -22.05 -12.64 -45.97
CA ASP A 740 -21.91 -11.41 -46.79
C ASP A 740 -20.82 -10.42 -46.31
N PRO A 741 -20.09 -9.68 -47.18
CA PRO A 741 -19.01 -8.80 -46.78
C PRO A 741 -19.40 -7.32 -46.86
N CYS A 742 -19.96 -6.74 -45.79
CA CYS A 742 -20.04 -5.28 -45.59
C CYS A 742 -20.50 -4.95 -44.14
N ASN A 743 -19.68 -5.25 -43.14
CA ASN A 743 -19.63 -4.57 -41.83
C ASN A 743 -18.59 -5.26 -40.94
N PHE A 744 -17.45 -4.63 -40.70
CA PHE A 744 -16.54 -5.02 -39.61
C PHE A 744 -16.35 -3.81 -38.69
N ASN A 745 -16.86 -3.91 -37.47
CA ASN A 745 -16.44 -3.09 -36.34
C ASN A 745 -15.32 -3.85 -35.62
N GLY A 746 -14.25 -3.16 -35.24
CA GLY A 746 -13.06 -3.76 -34.63
C GLY A 746 -13.41 -4.68 -33.45
N GLY A 747 -13.13 -5.98 -33.60
CA GLY A 747 -13.40 -6.97 -32.55
C GLY A 747 -13.50 -8.44 -32.98
N ASP A 748 -13.37 -8.80 -34.26
CA ASP A 748 -13.59 -10.19 -34.68
C ASP A 748 -12.35 -11.09 -34.57
N LYS A 749 -12.55 -12.28 -33.98
CA LYS A 749 -11.55 -13.33 -33.78
C LYS A 749 -11.40 -14.19 -35.04
N VAL A 750 -10.18 -14.31 -35.56
CA VAL A 750 -9.84 -15.30 -36.61
C VAL A 750 -9.20 -16.52 -35.95
N THR A 751 -9.75 -17.71 -36.20
CA THR A 751 -9.18 -18.98 -35.73
C THR A 751 -8.46 -19.67 -36.89
N LEU A 752 -7.19 -20.01 -36.72
CA LEU A 752 -6.42 -20.80 -37.67
C LEU A 752 -6.12 -22.18 -37.06
N THR A 753 -6.43 -23.24 -37.80
CA THR A 753 -6.15 -24.63 -37.38
C THR A 753 -5.04 -25.21 -38.26
N TYR A 754 -3.95 -25.66 -37.65
CA TYR A 754 -2.87 -26.37 -38.34
C TYR A 754 -2.95 -27.87 -38.06
N ASN A 755 -2.66 -28.71 -39.06
CA ASN A 755 -2.68 -30.16 -38.94
C ASN A 755 -1.28 -30.70 -39.26
N ALA A 756 -0.62 -31.32 -38.29
CA ALA A 756 0.69 -31.94 -38.48
C ALA A 756 0.59 -33.45 -38.24
N THR A 757 0.89 -34.26 -39.25
CA THR A 757 1.05 -35.72 -39.09
C THR A 757 2.47 -36.12 -39.48
N THR A 758 3.31 -36.52 -38.52
CA THR A 758 3.96 -37.85 -38.44
C THR A 758 4.97 -38.02 -37.27
N ALA A 759 4.78 -39.14 -36.57
CA ALA A 759 5.72 -40.03 -35.85
C ALA A 759 6.45 -39.61 -34.55
N ILE A 760 6.04 -40.31 -33.48
CA ILE A 760 6.48 -40.27 -32.07
C ILE A 760 7.55 -41.33 -31.79
N ALA A 761 8.52 -41.03 -30.93
CA ALA A 761 9.05 -42.01 -29.97
C ALA A 761 9.50 -41.30 -28.67
N ALA A 762 9.10 -41.88 -27.54
CA ALA A 762 9.25 -41.41 -26.14
C ALA A 762 8.31 -40.25 -25.74
N GLY A 763 7.10 -40.65 -25.34
CA GLY A 763 5.99 -39.75 -25.00
C GLY A 763 6.24 -38.82 -23.82
N ASN A 764 5.82 -37.57 -24.01
CA ASN A 764 4.84 -36.84 -23.19
C ASN A 764 4.85 -35.37 -23.65
N VAL A 765 3.90 -34.96 -24.49
CA VAL A 765 3.64 -33.55 -24.85
C VAL A 765 2.13 -33.31 -24.83
N PRO A 766 1.63 -32.16 -24.33
CA PRO A 766 0.20 -31.87 -24.28
C PRO A 766 -0.41 -31.79 -25.68
N GLU A 767 -1.60 -32.36 -25.86
CA GLU A 767 -2.41 -32.16 -27.05
C GLU A 767 -2.89 -30.69 -27.10
N SER A 768 -2.40 -29.95 -28.10
CA SER A 768 -2.69 -28.55 -28.46
C SER A 768 -1.88 -27.44 -27.74
N VAL A 769 -1.29 -26.55 -28.56
CA VAL A 769 -0.74 -25.25 -28.17
C VAL A 769 -1.56 -24.19 -28.91
N SER A 770 -2.19 -23.27 -28.17
CA SER A 770 -2.86 -22.11 -28.75
C SER A 770 -1.94 -20.89 -28.65
N ILE A 771 -1.68 -20.22 -29.77
CA ILE A 771 -0.83 -19.02 -29.85
C ILE A 771 -1.73 -17.81 -30.10
N TRP A 772 -1.59 -16.76 -29.29
CA TRP A 772 -2.26 -15.47 -29.46
C TRP A 772 -1.27 -14.45 -30.00
N ILE A 773 -1.61 -13.75 -31.09
CA ILE A 773 -0.81 -12.65 -31.64
C ILE A 773 -1.68 -11.40 -31.60
N GLN A 774 -1.23 -10.37 -30.88
CA GLN A 774 -1.89 -9.07 -30.82
C GLN A 774 -0.99 -8.05 -31.54
N GLY A 775 -1.49 -7.43 -32.60
CA GLY A 775 -0.82 -6.35 -33.32
C GLY A 775 -1.62 -5.05 -33.23
N THR A 776 -0.95 -3.92 -33.03
CA THR A 776 -1.56 -2.58 -33.07
C THR A 776 -1.31 -1.92 -34.42
N PHE A 777 -2.38 -1.42 -35.03
CA PHE A 777 -2.35 -0.58 -36.23
C PHE A 777 -2.50 0.88 -35.82
N ASP A 778 -1.91 1.80 -36.56
CA ASP A 778 -2.23 3.22 -36.41
C ASP A 778 -3.62 3.55 -36.99
N ASP A 779 -4.08 4.79 -36.79
CA ASP A 779 -5.40 5.27 -37.20
C ASP A 779 -5.59 5.30 -38.74
N THR A 780 -4.57 4.90 -39.51
CA THR A 780 -4.62 4.74 -40.97
C THR A 780 -4.53 3.29 -41.44
N GLY A 781 -4.46 2.33 -40.51
CA GLY A 781 -4.41 0.89 -40.79
C GLY A 781 -3.01 0.36 -41.07
N ASN A 782 -1.95 1.11 -40.78
CA ASN A 782 -0.57 0.67 -40.98
C ASN A 782 0.03 0.07 -39.68
N PRO A 783 0.80 -1.03 -39.75
CA PRO A 783 1.50 -1.58 -38.60
C PRO A 783 2.71 -0.70 -38.22
N THR A 784 2.89 -0.42 -36.92
CA THR A 784 3.99 0.42 -36.41
C THR A 784 5.23 -0.41 -36.01
N PRO A 785 6.47 0.00 -36.33
CA PRO A 785 7.68 -0.75 -35.97
C PRO A 785 8.31 -0.28 -34.66
N PHE A 786 8.73 -1.22 -33.81
CA PHE A 786 9.64 -1.01 -32.68
C PHE A 786 10.87 -1.94 -32.83
N PHE A 787 12.07 -1.37 -32.60
CA PHE A 787 13.43 -1.96 -32.54
C PHE A 787 14.28 -2.08 -33.82
N ARG A 788 15.54 -1.60 -33.72
CA ARG A 788 16.69 -1.91 -34.59
C ARG A 788 17.60 -2.89 -33.85
N LEU A 789 17.94 -4.04 -34.45
CA LEU A 789 18.95 -4.96 -33.93
C LEU A 789 20.35 -4.65 -34.50
N ALA A 790 21.36 -4.69 -33.63
CA ALA A 790 22.78 -4.64 -33.98
C ALA A 790 23.31 -6.05 -34.31
N ASN A 791 24.39 -6.09 -35.11
CA ASN A 791 24.98 -7.24 -35.79
C ASN A 791 25.04 -8.58 -35.03
N SER A 792 24.71 -9.64 -35.78
CA SER A 792 24.88 -11.05 -35.45
C SER A 792 26.33 -11.49 -35.68
N ASP A 793 27.02 -11.94 -34.63
CA ASP A 793 28.12 -12.89 -34.71
C ASP A 793 28.41 -13.46 -33.31
N SER A 794 27.65 -14.48 -32.90
CA SER A 794 28.06 -15.60 -32.02
C SER A 794 26.87 -16.21 -31.26
N PHE A 795 26.31 -17.33 -31.74
CA PHE A 795 25.54 -18.25 -30.90
C PHE A 795 26.35 -19.54 -30.69
N PRO A 796 26.47 -20.07 -29.46
CA PRO A 796 27.24 -21.28 -29.17
C PRO A 796 26.57 -22.56 -29.71
N GLN A 797 27.40 -23.55 -30.07
CA GLN A 797 26.98 -24.81 -30.72
C GLN A 797 25.96 -25.61 -29.90
N GLY A 798 24.84 -25.97 -30.53
CA GLY A 798 23.79 -26.82 -29.95
C GLY A 798 22.36 -26.44 -30.32
N GLN A 799 22.15 -25.32 -31.02
CA GLN A 799 20.81 -24.84 -31.41
C GLN A 799 20.52 -25.13 -32.89
N THR A 800 19.30 -25.60 -33.20
CA THR A 800 18.81 -25.78 -34.59
C THR A 800 17.74 -24.74 -34.87
N ILE A 801 17.89 -23.99 -35.96
CA ILE A 801 16.92 -22.99 -36.43
C ILE A 801 15.95 -23.69 -37.40
N PHE A 802 14.65 -23.56 -37.15
CA PHE A 802 13.62 -23.92 -38.12
C PHE A 802 13.05 -22.64 -38.75
N THR A 803 13.13 -22.53 -40.07
CA THR A 803 12.41 -21.53 -40.86
C THR A 803 11.16 -22.20 -41.41
N ALA A 804 10.00 -21.59 -41.21
CA ALA A 804 8.74 -22.02 -41.82
C ALA A 804 8.24 -20.92 -42.76
N ASP A 805 8.00 -21.26 -44.02
CA ASP A 805 7.33 -20.37 -44.97
C ASP A 805 5.82 -20.40 -44.70
N VAL A 806 5.25 -19.27 -44.28
CA VAL A 806 3.81 -19.14 -44.08
C VAL A 806 3.18 -18.66 -45.39
N THR A 807 2.31 -19.47 -45.99
CA THR A 807 1.59 -19.09 -47.20
C THR A 807 0.63 -17.94 -46.89
N VAL A 808 0.73 -16.84 -47.66
CA VAL A 808 -0.12 -15.65 -47.53
C VAL A 808 -1.59 -16.02 -47.74
N PRO A 809 -2.50 -15.73 -46.77
CA PRO A 809 -3.93 -15.87 -46.95
C PRO A 809 -4.42 -15.11 -48.19
N GLU A 810 -5.30 -15.72 -48.98
CA GLU A 810 -5.73 -15.19 -50.28
C GLU A 810 -6.38 -13.80 -50.18
N GLN A 811 -6.96 -13.47 -49.01
CA GLN A 811 -7.57 -12.17 -48.70
C GLN A 811 -6.57 -11.01 -48.55
N LEU A 812 -5.27 -11.28 -48.36
CA LEU A 812 -4.23 -10.25 -48.20
C LEU A 812 -3.52 -9.92 -49.51
N LYS A 813 -3.75 -10.69 -50.59
CA LYS A 813 -3.21 -10.41 -51.93
C LYS A 813 -3.87 -9.17 -52.57
N ASP A 814 -5.13 -8.90 -52.24
CA ASP A 814 -5.87 -7.74 -52.73
C ASP A 814 -5.35 -6.40 -52.15
N PHE A 815 -4.52 -6.45 -51.11
CA PHE A 815 -3.83 -5.30 -50.52
C PHE A 815 -2.35 -5.19 -50.94
N GLY A 816 -1.91 -5.96 -51.94
CA GLY A 816 -0.56 -5.87 -52.51
C GLY A 816 0.56 -6.55 -51.70
N VAL A 817 0.22 -7.33 -50.67
CA VAL A 817 1.20 -8.05 -49.85
C VAL A 817 1.65 -9.31 -50.58
N SER A 818 2.85 -9.27 -51.18
CA SER A 818 3.36 -10.37 -52.00
C SER A 818 4.14 -11.42 -51.21
N HIS A 819 4.68 -11.11 -50.01
CA HIS A 819 5.41 -12.02 -49.12
C HIS A 819 5.13 -11.66 -47.64
N TRP A 820 4.94 -12.67 -46.79
CA TRP A 820 4.82 -12.52 -45.33
C TRP A 820 5.80 -13.47 -44.65
N GLY A 821 6.88 -12.94 -44.08
CA GLY A 821 7.91 -13.72 -43.40
C GLY A 821 7.84 -13.48 -41.89
N ALA A 822 7.43 -14.49 -41.12
CA ALA A 822 7.58 -14.50 -39.68
C ALA A 822 8.71 -15.48 -39.33
N THR A 823 9.76 -14.99 -38.68
CA THR A 823 10.82 -15.86 -38.14
C THR A 823 10.56 -16.04 -36.65
N ALA A 824 10.29 -17.27 -36.23
CA ALA A 824 10.15 -17.65 -34.83
C ALA A 824 11.40 -18.41 -34.40
N PHE A 825 11.95 -18.07 -33.22
CA PHE A 825 13.06 -18.79 -32.63
C PHE A 825 12.52 -19.79 -31.60
N ILE A 826 12.80 -21.08 -31.82
CA ILE A 826 12.45 -22.13 -30.86
C ILE A 826 13.76 -22.78 -30.40
N ILE A 827 14.10 -22.61 -29.12
CA ILE A 827 15.29 -23.21 -28.52
C ILE A 827 14.86 -24.49 -27.80
N PHE A 828 15.36 -25.63 -28.25
CA PHE A 828 15.21 -26.90 -27.52
C PHE A 828 16.44 -27.15 -26.66
N THR A 829 16.24 -27.38 -25.36
CA THR A 829 17.26 -27.98 -24.49
C THR A 829 16.84 -29.40 -24.12
N LYS A 830 17.80 -30.21 -23.64
CA LYS A 830 17.65 -31.66 -23.45
C LYS A 830 16.56 -32.06 -22.44
N ASP A 831 16.03 -31.10 -21.66
CA ASP A 831 15.10 -31.35 -20.55
C ASP A 831 13.71 -30.71 -20.73
N GLY A 832 13.35 -30.24 -21.94
CA GLY A 832 12.02 -29.69 -22.24
C GLY A 832 12.03 -28.21 -22.66
N LEU A 833 10.84 -27.69 -23.01
CA LEU A 833 10.63 -26.38 -23.64
C LEU A 833 10.59 -25.29 -22.56
N THR A 834 11.57 -24.38 -22.55
CA THR A 834 11.72 -23.42 -21.43
C THR A 834 11.62 -21.94 -21.79
N GLU A 835 11.52 -21.54 -23.06
CA GLU A 835 11.35 -20.10 -23.38
C GLU A 835 10.75 -19.83 -24.76
N PHE A 836 9.86 -18.83 -24.84
CA PHE A 836 9.33 -18.26 -26.09
C PHE A 836 9.92 -16.86 -26.25
N GLY A 837 10.94 -16.72 -27.11
CA GLY A 837 11.58 -15.44 -27.43
C GLY A 837 10.84 -14.69 -28.54
N GLY A 838 10.70 -13.37 -28.39
CA GLY A 838 9.78 -12.51 -29.16
C GLY A 838 9.88 -12.53 -30.70
N ILE A 839 8.79 -12.05 -31.31
CA ILE A 839 8.61 -11.89 -32.75
C ILE A 839 9.39 -10.65 -33.21
N SER A 840 10.34 -10.80 -34.14
CA SER A 840 10.92 -9.67 -34.87
C SER A 840 10.24 -9.52 -36.23
N ASN A 841 9.61 -8.38 -36.49
CA ASN A 841 9.15 -8.00 -37.82
C ASN A 841 10.29 -7.28 -38.55
N GLY A 842 10.99 -7.98 -39.44
CA GLY A 842 11.93 -7.38 -40.37
C GLY A 842 11.30 -7.27 -41.75
N CYS A 843 10.97 -6.06 -42.21
CA CYS A 843 10.81 -5.81 -43.65
C CYS A 843 12.20 -5.67 -44.27
N ALA A 844 12.54 -6.56 -45.22
CA ALA A 844 13.67 -6.37 -46.12
C ALA A 844 13.16 -5.74 -47.44
N GLN A 845 13.68 -4.53 -47.70
CA GLN A 845 13.47 -3.61 -48.84
C GLN A 845 12.05 -3.19 -49.21
#